data_AF-M2QEY2-F1
#
_entry.id   AF-M2QEY2-F1
#
_cell.length_a   1.000
_cell.length_b   1.000
_cell.length_c   1.000
_cell.angle_alpha   90.00
_cell.angle_beta   90.00
_cell.angle_gamma   90.00
#
_symmetry.space_group_name_H-M   'P 1'
#
loop_
_entity.id
_entity.type
_entity.pdbx_description
1 polymer ?
#
loop_
_entity_poly.entity_id
_entity_poly.type
_entity_poly.pdbx_seq_one_letter_code
_entity_poly.pdbx_strand_id
1 'polypeptide(L)'
;MTELSDLLADALAEDPWSGDVELAVALSIATTIEPELVRAVRLGVLTSLDVGAEADFWFSDWIGRRQPDTVLLAEELLPDLREALAGRLRRAAPGDPIRRLRGVIAAVHRSLPSALRLEESVTWLAFSESATALNRAAKMLYRPLRSLAEGENDPLADWVIEARRRLPASILEREEAWHLTLMAKAKRPYDVIPAPCVEDLLSDNDNGTDVAGRRVRTLLGPVAREFPERRIALRWDGDDLLVGGTVKDAALYIETHDVTPLMLKISSPGLPGRWYDVSGGPPLRHRSAGREVVVHTVDGECFEIPRPVGTTVQASPVLVTITVAEGRSGSYWLQPVSFRNSPSPRRGQPSVLLSRALRAATSRPYVHQELRTWQQGTTPAAVMLLSGGDHSTRIQLADQFAAECEAGGWTVFRARQDPETAPSLIEHLPYGGQRGILVVVDRADTWHPQHLVSLVEVLRRPGAGPVRVLTIAPTAGAWWQECHTRWAQRRIYATRKVIATRDVLDPTPEMVFSRCYDVLREELPGPLPLATARRDIRNLKVAEVPVIAVAAVLAPAGALPDARRATGAVLDHEARFREGETPGEADVALSRLCFVTALVGPCTHQVAQKLALDHGLIREPAEWTALSDRYRSFYPGENGFLPRPGPPPLADALVLHSLSGFPEVSGEPDPAWATGLLRRLPAMGQRNDGMSTAMANALVMLARLSTDSYPFYLGWVKPLLQDDPGFACRHGGEGLGAVVGLAEDEVMDLALLDRIRAALPAPSACDVSLDQAILRLETLLVTSALRRTGRTDPALQLRLGVAQHRAGYLRAAQAAVTQAVEGYQWQYAAKAAEHADALCEALITSSRIHGELGETGKAYALAEEAERRVRELKESTVGVNSGTALANLAARKIEIRGEHGAPALADARKAVDILTRLVDNDLNYRPDLAAALPVLSDVLAASGAHTEALAQADEAVTHCRQLTEVNPWAHQHLLASAHECRSARLAETGYVQQALVDSHRAVELFDRVAQASPGRFRPAVAEARLRHAELLYRADSDEADRRAAAEAAVSVLRTLSEGTSTATTLQRERVAALGVEW
;
A
#
# COMPACT_ATOMS: atom_id res chain seq x y z
N MET A 1 5.78 34.53 -38.76
CA MET A 1 6.50 34.83 -37.52
C MET A 1 7.38 36.06 -37.69
N THR A 2 8.32 36.12 -38.63
CA THR A 2 9.17 37.30 -38.89
C THR A 2 8.39 38.53 -39.39
N GLU A 3 7.38 38.33 -40.25
CA GLU A 3 6.63 39.44 -40.88
C GLU A 3 5.88 40.37 -39.92
N LEU A 4 5.30 39.87 -38.82
CA LEU A 4 4.55 40.70 -37.84
C LEU A 4 5.48 41.50 -36.92
N SER A 5 6.61 40.91 -36.51
CA SER A 5 7.63 41.61 -35.73
C SER A 5 8.30 42.71 -36.55
N ASP A 6 8.55 42.48 -37.84
CA ASP A 6 9.08 43.49 -38.76
C ASP A 6 8.07 44.65 -38.94
N LEU A 7 6.78 44.35 -39.11
CA LEU A 7 5.71 45.35 -39.18
C LEU A 7 5.61 46.21 -37.90
N LEU A 8 5.73 45.58 -36.73
CA LEU A 8 5.74 46.31 -35.45
C LEU A 8 6.99 47.17 -35.31
N ALA A 9 8.16 46.68 -35.72
CA ALA A 9 9.40 47.43 -35.66
C ALA A 9 9.35 48.70 -36.53
N ASP A 10 8.78 48.61 -37.73
CA ASP A 10 8.53 49.76 -38.61
C ASP A 10 7.55 50.75 -37.96
N ALA A 11 6.44 50.25 -37.40
CA ALA A 11 5.44 51.09 -36.72
C ALA A 11 5.98 51.78 -35.46
N LEU A 12 6.86 51.13 -34.70
CA LEU A 12 7.51 51.72 -33.52
C LEU A 12 8.62 52.73 -33.88
N ALA A 13 9.13 52.70 -35.11
CA ALA A 13 10.12 53.65 -35.62
C ALA A 13 9.51 54.99 -36.07
N GLU A 14 8.20 55.04 -36.32
CA GLU A 14 7.46 56.27 -36.63
C GLU A 14 7.25 57.12 -35.34
N ASP A 15 7.50 58.43 -35.40
CA ASP A 15 7.22 59.36 -34.28
C ASP A 15 6.40 60.56 -34.82
N PRO A 16 5.15 60.78 -34.36
CA PRO A 16 4.44 60.07 -33.29
C PRO A 16 3.88 58.71 -33.72
N TRP A 17 3.79 57.77 -32.77
CA TRP A 17 3.10 56.48 -32.96
C TRP A 17 1.63 56.68 -33.32
N SER A 18 1.10 55.81 -34.17
CA SER A 18 -0.33 55.74 -34.46
C SER A 18 -1.14 55.35 -33.21
N GLY A 19 -2.42 55.71 -33.18
CA GLY A 19 -3.27 55.55 -31.99
C GLY A 19 -3.48 54.08 -31.56
N ASP A 20 -3.51 53.17 -32.52
CA ASP A 20 -3.58 51.71 -32.29
C ASP A 20 -2.27 51.17 -31.68
N VAL A 21 -1.12 51.65 -32.14
CA VAL A 21 0.20 51.30 -31.56
C VAL A 21 0.35 51.87 -30.16
N GLU A 22 -0.07 53.12 -29.92
CA GLU A 22 -0.07 53.70 -28.57
C GLU A 22 -0.91 52.87 -27.58
N LEU A 23 -2.09 52.41 -28.01
CA LEU A 23 -2.95 51.55 -27.20
C LEU A 23 -2.35 50.15 -27.01
N ALA A 24 -1.76 49.54 -28.04
CA ALA A 24 -1.08 48.25 -27.94
C ALA A 24 0.09 48.30 -26.95
N VAL A 25 0.91 49.36 -27.00
CA VAL A 25 2.02 49.57 -26.07
C VAL A 25 1.51 49.72 -24.63
N ALA A 26 0.47 50.54 -24.41
CA ALA A 26 -0.09 50.76 -23.08
C ALA A 26 -0.81 49.52 -22.49
N LEU A 27 -1.45 48.71 -23.33
CA LEU A 27 -2.21 47.53 -22.91
C LEU A 27 -1.37 46.24 -22.86
N SER A 28 -0.09 46.29 -23.24
CA SER A 28 0.86 45.16 -23.26
C SER A 28 1.06 44.44 -21.91
N ILE A 29 0.57 45.01 -20.81
CA ILE A 29 0.65 44.46 -19.46
C ILE A 29 -0.63 43.75 -19.00
N ALA A 30 -1.73 43.94 -19.73
CA ALA A 30 -3.04 43.41 -19.37
C ALA A 30 -3.15 41.92 -19.74
N THR A 31 -3.80 41.14 -18.88
CA THR A 31 -4.01 39.70 -19.11
C THR A 31 -5.24 39.37 -19.96
N THR A 32 -6.13 40.35 -20.10
CA THR A 32 -7.35 40.36 -20.91
C THR A 32 -7.61 41.82 -21.27
N ILE A 33 -8.19 42.07 -22.45
CA ILE A 33 -8.47 43.42 -22.92
C ILE A 33 -9.93 43.50 -23.35
N GLU A 34 -10.76 44.07 -22.48
CA GLU A 34 -12.15 44.40 -22.74
C GLU A 34 -12.28 45.82 -23.33
N PRO A 35 -13.37 46.15 -24.05
CA PRO A 35 -13.61 47.50 -24.54
C PRO A 35 -13.57 48.56 -23.43
N GLU A 36 -14.04 48.21 -22.22
CA GLU A 36 -14.00 49.07 -21.03
C GLU A 36 -12.57 49.42 -20.62
N LEU A 37 -11.63 48.48 -20.74
CA LEU A 37 -10.23 48.71 -20.43
C LEU A 37 -9.60 49.65 -21.45
N VAL A 38 -9.84 49.41 -22.75
CA VAL A 38 -9.34 50.26 -23.85
C VAL A 38 -9.84 51.69 -23.65
N ARG A 39 -11.15 51.86 -23.38
CA ARG A 39 -11.79 53.15 -23.09
C ARG A 39 -11.18 53.83 -21.86
N ALA A 40 -10.96 53.08 -20.77
CA ALA A 40 -10.41 53.61 -19.53
C ALA A 40 -8.96 54.08 -19.70
N VAL A 41 -8.14 53.32 -20.44
CA VAL A 41 -6.74 53.70 -20.74
C VAL A 41 -6.70 54.94 -21.64
N ARG A 42 -7.55 55.00 -22.68
CA ARG A 42 -7.63 56.20 -23.53
C ARG A 42 -8.04 57.45 -22.76
N LEU A 43 -9.09 57.36 -21.94
CA LEU A 43 -9.59 58.50 -21.18
C LEU A 43 -8.73 58.90 -19.98
N GLY A 44 -8.02 57.94 -19.37
CA GLY A 44 -7.26 58.16 -18.13
C GLY A 44 -5.76 58.36 -18.32
N VAL A 45 -5.21 57.88 -19.45
CA VAL A 45 -3.76 57.77 -19.69
C VAL A 45 -3.37 58.39 -21.03
N LEU A 46 -4.03 57.99 -22.12
CA LEU A 46 -3.72 58.45 -23.48
C LEU A 46 -4.75 59.50 -23.96
N THR A 47 -4.87 60.60 -23.21
CA THR A 47 -5.98 61.56 -23.36
C THR A 47 -5.97 62.35 -24.67
N SER A 48 -4.87 62.30 -25.42
CA SER A 48 -4.73 62.92 -26.74
C SER A 48 -5.33 62.10 -27.89
N LEU A 49 -5.62 60.82 -27.67
CA LEU A 49 -6.20 59.93 -28.69
C LEU A 49 -7.72 60.15 -28.83
N ASP A 50 -8.17 60.22 -30.08
CA ASP A 50 -9.59 60.28 -30.41
C ASP A 50 -10.27 58.90 -30.27
N VAL A 51 -11.60 58.87 -30.41
CA VAL A 51 -12.38 57.64 -30.19
C VAL A 51 -12.13 56.58 -31.28
N GLY A 52 -11.72 56.99 -32.49
CA GLY A 52 -11.38 56.09 -33.60
C GLY A 52 -10.24 55.14 -33.28
N ALA A 53 -9.25 55.60 -32.49
CA ALA A 53 -8.12 54.77 -32.05
C ALA A 53 -8.54 53.48 -31.32
N GLU A 54 -9.70 53.49 -30.61
CA GLU A 54 -10.20 52.27 -29.97
C GLU A 54 -10.62 51.21 -30.99
N ALA A 55 -11.27 51.63 -32.08
CA ALA A 55 -11.70 50.72 -33.14
C ALA A 55 -10.50 50.25 -33.96
N ASP A 56 -9.58 51.15 -34.30
CA ASP A 56 -8.36 50.82 -35.03
C ASP A 56 -7.51 49.80 -34.25
N PHE A 57 -7.33 50.01 -32.94
CA PHE A 57 -6.70 49.03 -32.06
C PHE A 57 -7.46 47.70 -32.06
N TRP A 58 -8.78 47.73 -31.89
CA TRP A 58 -9.59 46.50 -31.80
C TRP A 58 -9.51 45.66 -33.06
N PHE A 59 -9.36 46.27 -34.25
CA PHE A 59 -9.26 45.58 -35.53
C PHE A 59 -7.84 45.45 -36.08
N SER A 60 -6.83 45.92 -35.34
CA SER A 60 -5.42 45.86 -35.74
C SER A 60 -4.86 44.44 -35.84
N ASP A 61 -3.74 44.34 -36.57
CA ASP A 61 -2.93 43.12 -36.69
C ASP A 61 -2.15 42.79 -35.40
N TRP A 62 -2.15 43.69 -34.41
CA TRP A 62 -1.54 43.47 -33.09
C TRP A 62 -2.29 42.44 -32.24
N ILE A 63 -3.54 42.13 -32.59
CA ILE A 63 -4.42 41.20 -31.87
C ILE A 63 -4.16 39.76 -32.33
N GLY A 64 -3.59 38.94 -31.46
CA GLY A 64 -3.33 37.52 -31.73
C GLY A 64 -4.53 36.61 -31.49
N ARG A 65 -5.39 36.94 -30.52
CA ARG A 65 -6.57 36.12 -30.19
C ARG A 65 -7.80 36.99 -29.92
N ARG A 66 -8.94 36.58 -30.47
CA ARG A 66 -10.24 37.23 -30.27
C ARG A 66 -11.20 36.28 -29.56
N GLN A 67 -11.79 36.73 -28.47
CA GLN A 67 -12.85 36.06 -27.73
C GLN A 67 -14.14 36.90 -27.82
N PRO A 68 -15.32 36.36 -27.45
CA PRO A 68 -16.60 37.06 -27.63
C PRO A 68 -16.63 38.47 -27.03
N ASP A 69 -16.01 38.69 -25.87
CA ASP A 69 -16.04 39.97 -25.14
C ASP A 69 -14.65 40.57 -24.88
N THR A 70 -13.57 39.90 -25.31
CA THR A 70 -12.19 40.30 -25.00
C THR A 70 -11.24 40.05 -26.17
N VAL A 71 -10.13 40.79 -26.22
CA VAL A 71 -9.02 40.55 -27.14
C VAL A 71 -7.72 40.32 -26.38
N LEU A 72 -6.79 39.60 -27.01
CA LEU A 72 -5.43 39.39 -26.52
C LEU A 72 -4.44 39.81 -27.59
N LEU A 73 -3.43 40.58 -27.18
CA LEU A 73 -2.30 40.92 -28.03
C LEU A 73 -1.55 39.65 -28.46
N ALA A 74 -0.97 39.67 -29.66
CA ALA A 74 -0.13 38.58 -30.13
C ALA A 74 1.07 38.37 -29.20
N GLU A 75 1.27 37.12 -28.77
CA GLU A 75 2.25 36.75 -27.74
C GLU A 75 3.68 37.11 -28.19
N GLU A 76 3.95 36.97 -29.49
CA GLU A 76 5.25 37.24 -30.12
C GLU A 76 5.61 38.73 -30.13
N LEU A 77 4.61 39.62 -30.06
CA LEU A 77 4.79 41.07 -30.07
C LEU A 77 4.96 41.67 -28.67
N LEU A 78 4.60 40.91 -27.64
CA LEU A 78 4.66 41.39 -26.26
C LEU A 78 6.06 41.89 -25.86
N PRO A 79 7.19 41.23 -26.19
CA PRO A 79 8.52 41.73 -25.81
C PRO A 79 8.80 43.15 -26.32
N ASP A 80 8.52 43.43 -27.59
CA ASP A 80 8.82 44.71 -28.23
C ASP A 80 7.86 45.83 -27.75
N LEU A 81 6.56 45.53 -27.64
CA LEU A 81 5.56 46.46 -27.08
C LEU A 81 5.90 46.85 -25.64
N ARG A 82 6.39 45.89 -24.87
CA ARG A 82 6.78 46.05 -23.47
C ARG A 82 8.06 46.86 -23.31
N GLU A 83 9.04 46.66 -24.19
CA GLU A 83 10.25 47.47 -24.21
C GLU A 83 9.95 48.92 -24.62
N ALA A 84 9.05 49.13 -25.59
CA ALA A 84 8.56 50.45 -25.95
C ALA A 84 7.86 51.16 -24.78
N LEU A 85 7.00 50.45 -24.02
CA LEU A 85 6.36 50.96 -22.81
C LEU A 85 7.39 51.32 -21.73
N ALA A 86 8.38 50.45 -21.50
CA ALA A 86 9.47 50.69 -20.55
C ALA A 86 10.27 51.94 -20.93
N GLY A 87 10.63 52.08 -22.21
CA GLY A 87 11.30 53.24 -22.77
C GLY A 87 10.50 54.54 -22.59
N ARG A 88 9.17 54.49 -22.73
CA ARG A 88 8.27 55.63 -22.47
C ARG A 88 8.23 55.98 -20.99
N LEU A 89 8.09 54.99 -20.10
CA LEU A 89 8.09 55.19 -18.65
C LEU A 89 9.42 55.76 -18.12
N ARG A 90 10.56 55.36 -18.70
CA ARG A 90 11.90 55.88 -18.36
C ARG A 90 12.04 57.37 -18.71
N ARG A 91 11.46 57.81 -19.84
CA ARG A 91 11.49 59.21 -20.31
C ARG A 91 10.40 60.09 -19.69
N ALA A 92 9.32 59.49 -19.20
CA ALA A 92 8.16 60.20 -18.66
C ALA A 92 8.47 60.97 -17.36
N ALA A 93 8.08 62.24 -17.31
CA ALA A 93 8.18 63.06 -16.10
C ALA A 93 7.31 62.50 -14.95
N PRO A 94 7.57 62.85 -13.67
CA PRO A 94 6.80 62.33 -12.53
C PRO A 94 5.28 62.58 -12.60
N GLY A 95 4.83 63.63 -13.30
CA GLY A 95 3.41 63.98 -13.45
C GLY A 95 2.75 63.45 -14.74
N ASP A 96 3.48 62.72 -15.57
CA ASP A 96 2.99 62.20 -16.85
C ASP A 96 1.82 61.20 -16.63
N PRO A 97 0.69 61.34 -17.35
CA PRO A 97 -0.43 60.41 -17.28
C PRO A 97 -0.05 58.93 -17.43
N ILE A 98 0.99 58.60 -18.21
CA ILE A 98 1.45 57.20 -18.41
C ILE A 98 1.81 56.51 -17.09
N ARG A 99 2.23 57.26 -16.06
CA ARG A 99 2.53 56.70 -14.73
C ARG A 99 1.28 56.25 -13.95
N ARG A 100 0.08 56.65 -14.37
CA ARG A 100 -1.21 56.21 -13.79
C ARG A 100 -1.71 54.90 -14.39
N LEU A 101 -1.09 54.43 -15.48
CA LEU A 101 -1.52 53.26 -16.25
C LEU A 101 -1.82 52.04 -15.37
N ARG A 102 -0.88 51.64 -14.51
CA ARG A 102 -1.08 50.53 -13.57
C ARG A 102 -2.32 50.70 -12.68
N GLY A 103 -2.56 51.93 -12.20
CA GLY A 103 -3.70 52.24 -11.34
C GLY A 103 -5.03 52.15 -12.09
N VAL A 104 -5.05 52.56 -13.36
CA VAL A 104 -6.22 52.45 -14.23
C VAL A 104 -6.55 50.99 -14.52
N ILE A 105 -5.56 50.19 -14.95
CA ILE A 105 -5.75 48.76 -15.22
C ILE A 105 -6.20 48.03 -13.94
N ALA A 106 -5.53 48.25 -12.82
CA ALA A 106 -5.89 47.62 -11.54
C ALA A 106 -7.29 48.02 -11.04
N ALA A 107 -7.79 49.20 -11.41
CA ALA A 107 -9.14 49.63 -11.07
C ALA A 107 -10.21 48.90 -11.90
N VAL A 108 -9.99 48.75 -13.21
CA VAL A 108 -10.88 48.02 -14.13
C VAL A 108 -10.87 46.53 -13.79
N HIS A 109 -9.69 45.94 -13.61
CA HIS A 109 -9.52 44.50 -13.36
C HIS A 109 -9.70 44.08 -11.90
N ARG A 110 -10.27 44.93 -11.03
CA ARG A 110 -10.42 44.63 -9.59
C ARG A 110 -11.17 43.32 -9.32
N SER A 111 -12.14 42.99 -10.17
CA SER A 111 -12.97 41.78 -10.09
C SER A 111 -12.34 40.54 -10.71
N LEU A 112 -11.21 40.66 -11.45
CA LEU A 112 -10.54 39.50 -12.04
C LEU A 112 -10.00 38.55 -10.97
N PRO A 113 -9.93 37.25 -11.29
CA PRO A 113 -9.25 36.25 -10.46
C PRO A 113 -7.87 36.73 -9.99
N SER A 114 -7.52 36.34 -8.77
CA SER A 114 -6.26 36.75 -8.13
C SER A 114 -5.01 36.35 -8.93
N ALA A 115 -5.08 35.26 -9.68
CA ALA A 115 -4.00 34.77 -10.54
C ALA A 115 -3.73 35.70 -11.75
N LEU A 116 -4.78 36.15 -12.44
CA LEU A 116 -4.66 37.10 -13.55
C LEU A 116 -4.14 38.47 -13.06
N ARG A 117 -4.66 38.98 -11.95
CA ARG A 117 -4.14 40.22 -11.34
C ARG A 117 -2.68 40.11 -10.86
N LEU A 118 -2.28 38.90 -10.44
CA LEU A 118 -0.91 38.60 -10.05
C LEU A 118 0.02 38.68 -11.27
N GLU A 119 -0.38 38.09 -12.39
CA GLU A 119 0.36 38.14 -13.66
C GLU A 119 0.60 39.58 -14.13
N GLU A 120 -0.44 40.45 -14.09
CA GLU A 120 -0.31 41.88 -14.42
C GLU A 120 0.64 42.61 -13.47
N SER A 121 0.58 42.28 -12.18
CA SER A 121 1.43 42.89 -11.15
C SER A 121 2.89 42.48 -11.27
N VAL A 122 3.16 41.21 -11.58
CA VAL A 122 4.50 40.66 -11.80
C VAL A 122 5.09 41.24 -13.08
N THR A 123 4.31 41.29 -14.15
CA THR A 123 4.69 41.91 -15.43
C THR A 123 5.02 43.38 -15.23
N TRP A 124 4.19 44.14 -14.51
CA TRP A 124 4.47 45.55 -14.21
C TRP A 124 5.80 45.77 -13.45
N LEU A 125 6.09 44.91 -12.47
CA LEU A 125 7.31 45.05 -11.67
C LEU A 125 8.57 44.68 -12.47
N ALA A 126 8.44 43.81 -13.47
CA ALA A 126 9.56 43.42 -14.33
C ALA A 126 10.15 44.61 -15.11
N PHE A 127 9.33 45.56 -15.55
CA PHE A 127 9.77 46.76 -16.30
C PHE A 127 10.71 47.70 -15.54
N SER A 128 10.71 47.62 -14.21
CA SER A 128 11.48 48.57 -13.41
C SER A 128 12.98 48.26 -13.38
N GLU A 129 13.42 47.11 -13.93
CA GLU A 129 14.79 46.59 -14.06
C GLU A 129 15.70 46.67 -12.81
N SER A 130 15.20 47.20 -11.70
CA SER A 130 15.87 47.20 -10.41
C SER A 130 15.83 45.79 -9.85
N ALA A 131 16.98 45.27 -9.46
CA ALA A 131 17.11 43.97 -8.80
C ALA A 131 16.14 43.81 -7.62
N THR A 132 15.82 44.89 -6.90
CA THR A 132 14.86 44.87 -5.78
C THR A 132 13.42 44.64 -6.21
N ALA A 133 13.01 45.19 -7.36
CA ALA A 133 11.65 45.04 -7.87
C ALA A 133 11.44 43.71 -8.57
N LEU A 134 12.44 43.22 -9.30
CA LEU A 134 12.46 41.86 -9.86
C LEU A 134 12.38 40.79 -8.76
N ASN A 135 13.17 40.95 -7.68
CA ASN A 135 13.08 40.04 -6.52
C ASN A 135 11.71 40.11 -5.84
N ARG A 136 11.08 41.29 -5.79
CA ARG A 136 9.73 41.43 -5.24
C ARG A 136 8.70 40.72 -6.13
N ALA A 137 8.83 40.84 -7.45
CA ALA A 137 7.95 40.16 -8.41
C ALA A 137 8.07 38.64 -8.31
N ALA A 138 9.29 38.10 -8.26
CA ALA A 138 9.55 36.67 -8.11
C ALA A 138 8.94 36.10 -6.81
N LYS A 139 9.11 36.80 -5.68
CA LYS A 139 8.49 36.42 -4.40
C LYS A 139 6.96 36.36 -4.43
N MET A 140 6.31 37.13 -5.31
CA MET A 140 4.84 37.08 -5.43
C MET A 140 4.36 35.75 -6.05
N LEU A 141 5.23 35.02 -6.77
CA LEU A 141 4.95 33.70 -7.33
C LEU A 141 4.99 32.56 -6.30
N TYR A 142 5.52 32.81 -5.09
CA TYR A 142 5.54 31.80 -4.02
C TYR A 142 4.12 31.41 -3.56
N ARG A 143 3.17 32.33 -3.63
CA ARG A 143 1.79 32.08 -3.19
C ARG A 143 1.06 31.07 -4.09
N PRO A 144 1.00 31.24 -5.43
CA PRO A 144 0.45 30.19 -6.30
C PRO A 144 1.27 28.90 -6.26
N LEU A 145 2.60 28.98 -6.11
CA LEU A 145 3.46 27.80 -5.95
C LEU A 145 3.05 26.96 -4.75
N ARG A 146 2.92 27.60 -3.58
CA ARG A 146 2.45 26.94 -2.36
C ARG A 146 1.04 26.37 -2.51
N SER A 147 0.15 27.09 -3.18
CA SER A 147 -1.22 26.64 -3.44
C SER A 147 -1.32 25.45 -4.41
N LEU A 148 -0.33 25.29 -5.30
CA LEU A 148 -0.19 24.12 -6.17
C LEU A 148 0.42 22.92 -5.43
N ALA A 149 1.28 23.17 -4.44
CA ALA A 149 1.90 22.13 -3.61
C ALA A 149 0.95 21.55 -2.55
N GLU A 150 0.06 22.37 -1.98
CA GLU A 150 -0.84 21.95 -0.89
C GLU A 150 -2.18 21.33 -1.37
N GLY A 151 -2.46 21.22 -2.68
CA GLY A 151 -3.74 20.67 -3.16
C GLY A 151 -3.87 20.32 -4.65
N GLU A 152 -5.02 19.73 -5.03
CA GLU A 152 -5.42 19.39 -6.42
C GLU A 152 -6.06 20.58 -7.17
N ASN A 153 -5.40 21.74 -7.18
CA ASN A 153 -5.92 22.93 -7.87
C ASN A 153 -5.63 22.89 -9.38
N ASP A 154 -6.39 22.07 -10.10
CA ASP A 154 -6.33 21.92 -11.56
C ASP A 154 -6.41 23.24 -12.36
N PRO A 155 -7.32 24.18 -12.06
CA PRO A 155 -7.41 25.45 -12.80
C PRO A 155 -6.18 26.37 -12.64
N LEU A 156 -5.44 26.22 -11.52
CA LEU A 156 -4.25 27.01 -11.28
C LEU A 156 -3.06 26.49 -12.11
N ALA A 157 -2.99 25.18 -12.35
CA ALA A 157 -2.00 24.59 -13.25
C ALA A 157 -2.23 25.07 -14.69
N ASP A 158 -3.47 25.08 -15.15
CA ASP A 158 -3.84 25.58 -16.48
C ASP A 158 -3.50 27.08 -16.64
N TRP A 159 -3.73 27.89 -15.60
CA TRP A 159 -3.28 29.29 -15.60
C TRP A 159 -1.76 29.44 -15.72
N VAL A 160 -0.97 28.62 -15.01
CA VAL A 160 0.52 28.69 -15.09
C VAL A 160 1.00 28.44 -16.51
N ILE A 161 0.36 27.51 -17.24
CA ILE A 161 0.70 27.17 -18.63
C ILE A 161 0.49 28.38 -19.55
N GLU A 162 -0.67 29.01 -19.46
CA GLU A 162 -1.00 30.21 -20.26
C GLU A 162 -0.15 31.42 -19.84
N ALA A 163 0.05 31.63 -18.54
CA ALA A 163 0.84 32.73 -18.01
C ALA A 163 2.31 32.66 -18.44
N ARG A 164 2.89 31.46 -18.58
CA ARG A 164 4.30 31.30 -19.01
C ARG A 164 4.56 31.88 -20.40
N ARG A 165 3.59 31.82 -21.31
CA ARG A 165 3.71 32.40 -22.66
C ARG A 165 3.71 33.92 -22.66
N ARG A 166 3.08 34.51 -21.64
CA ARG A 166 2.85 35.95 -21.52
C ARG A 166 3.76 36.64 -20.53
N LEU A 167 4.42 35.94 -19.61
CA LEU A 167 5.30 36.55 -18.61
C LEU A 167 6.64 37.00 -19.23
N PRO A 168 7.25 38.10 -18.72
CA PRO A 168 8.56 38.55 -19.19
C PRO A 168 9.69 37.53 -18.94
N ALA A 169 10.64 37.42 -19.87
CA ALA A 169 11.80 36.52 -19.77
C ALA A 169 12.59 36.72 -18.46
N SER A 170 12.78 37.98 -18.03
CA SER A 170 13.47 38.34 -16.79
C SER A 170 12.83 37.77 -15.50
N ILE A 171 11.55 37.39 -15.55
CA ILE A 171 10.82 36.70 -14.49
C ILE A 171 10.88 35.18 -14.69
N LEU A 172 10.73 34.70 -15.93
CA LEU A 172 10.79 33.28 -16.27
C LEU A 172 12.15 32.64 -15.96
N GLU A 173 13.23 33.43 -15.93
CA GLU A 173 14.57 33.01 -15.52
C GLU A 173 14.75 32.84 -13.99
N ARG A 174 13.75 33.19 -13.17
CA ARG A 174 13.84 33.14 -11.69
C ARG A 174 13.44 31.78 -11.14
N GLU A 175 14.09 31.36 -10.05
CA GLU A 175 13.87 30.05 -9.42
C GLU A 175 12.38 29.80 -9.07
N GLU A 176 11.67 30.83 -8.61
CA GLU A 176 10.26 30.71 -8.23
C GLU A 176 9.34 30.45 -9.44
N ALA A 177 9.63 31.06 -10.60
CA ALA A 177 8.88 30.82 -11.83
C ALA A 177 9.18 29.42 -12.40
N TRP A 178 10.42 28.96 -12.21
CA TRP A 178 10.86 27.61 -12.54
C TRP A 178 10.13 26.55 -11.73
N HIS A 179 10.13 26.67 -10.40
CA HIS A 179 9.38 25.76 -9.52
C HIS A 179 7.91 25.72 -9.89
N LEU A 180 7.30 26.88 -10.13
CA LEU A 180 5.87 26.98 -10.48
C LEU A 180 5.56 26.25 -11.79
N THR A 181 6.42 26.39 -12.80
CA THR A 181 6.30 25.71 -14.10
C THR A 181 6.45 24.20 -13.96
N LEU A 182 7.44 23.74 -13.20
CA LEU A 182 7.67 22.31 -12.96
C LEU A 182 6.50 21.68 -12.19
N MET A 183 5.96 22.35 -11.18
CA MET A 183 4.78 21.88 -10.46
C MET A 183 3.52 21.80 -11.34
N ALA A 184 3.32 22.78 -12.23
CA ALA A 184 2.22 22.72 -13.20
C ALA A 184 2.41 21.53 -14.17
N LYS A 185 3.64 21.28 -14.63
CA LYS A 185 3.97 20.13 -15.50
C LYS A 185 3.74 18.79 -14.81
N ALA A 186 4.06 18.66 -13.52
CA ALA A 186 3.76 17.44 -12.77
C ALA A 186 2.26 17.10 -12.78
N LYS A 187 1.39 18.11 -12.75
CA LYS A 187 -0.08 17.95 -12.84
C LYS A 187 -0.62 17.87 -14.29
N ARG A 188 0.11 18.42 -15.26
CA ARG A 188 -0.24 18.47 -16.71
C ARG A 188 0.95 18.04 -17.57
N PRO A 189 1.32 16.75 -17.57
CA PRO A 189 2.57 16.27 -18.18
C PRO A 189 2.64 16.46 -19.71
N TYR A 190 1.50 16.66 -20.39
CA TYR A 190 1.40 16.75 -21.85
C TYR A 190 1.18 18.17 -22.40
N ASP A 191 0.91 19.16 -21.54
CA ASP A 191 0.42 20.49 -21.99
C ASP A 191 1.47 21.62 -21.86
N VAL A 192 2.60 21.38 -21.17
CA VAL A 192 3.63 22.41 -20.92
C VAL A 192 4.71 22.42 -22.00
N ILE A 193 4.67 23.42 -22.89
CA ILE A 193 5.70 23.67 -23.92
C ILE A 193 6.05 25.18 -23.94
N PRO A 194 7.35 25.55 -23.90
CA PRO A 194 8.53 24.68 -23.83
C PRO A 194 8.77 24.19 -22.40
N ALA A 195 8.97 22.87 -22.26
CA ALA A 195 9.55 22.31 -21.05
C ALA A 195 10.98 22.83 -20.89
N PRO A 196 11.44 23.08 -19.66
CA PRO A 196 12.81 23.49 -19.42
C PRO A 196 13.81 22.49 -20.02
N CYS A 197 14.83 22.98 -20.72
CA CYS A 197 15.86 22.16 -21.34
C CYS A 197 17.18 22.17 -20.56
N VAL A 198 18.12 21.31 -20.94
CA VAL A 198 19.43 21.21 -20.25
C VAL A 198 20.23 22.49 -20.46
N GLU A 199 20.10 23.12 -21.62
CA GLU A 199 20.75 24.40 -21.93
C GLU A 199 20.31 25.53 -20.97
N ASP A 200 19.06 25.51 -20.51
CA ASP A 200 18.56 26.48 -19.52
C ASP A 200 19.19 26.30 -18.12
N LEU A 201 19.61 25.08 -17.78
CA LEU A 201 20.28 24.75 -16.51
C LEU A 201 21.78 25.05 -16.55
N LEU A 202 22.36 25.10 -17.74
CA LEU A 202 23.80 25.27 -18.00
C LEU A 202 24.03 26.63 -18.69
N SER A 203 24.22 27.70 -17.92
CA SER A 203 24.44 29.03 -18.52
C SER A 203 25.70 29.10 -19.41
N ASP A 204 25.61 29.81 -20.54
CA ASP A 204 26.64 30.02 -21.58
C ASP A 204 28.00 30.60 -21.13
N ASN A 205 28.18 30.98 -19.85
CA ASN A 205 29.36 31.73 -19.40
C ASN A 205 30.44 30.91 -18.68
N ASP A 206 30.26 29.60 -18.48
CA ASP A 206 31.26 28.79 -17.77
C ASP A 206 31.88 27.73 -18.67
N ASN A 207 33.14 27.97 -19.04
CA ASN A 207 34.05 27.16 -19.85
C ASN A 207 34.19 25.68 -19.40
N GLY A 208 33.13 24.87 -19.52
CA GLY A 208 33.16 23.43 -19.26
C GLY A 208 33.50 23.04 -17.82
N THR A 209 33.39 23.98 -16.86
CA THR A 209 33.74 23.77 -15.45
C THR A 209 32.68 24.33 -14.49
N ASP A 210 31.39 24.13 -14.74
CA ASP A 210 30.43 24.15 -13.61
C ASP A 210 30.66 22.90 -12.76
N VAL A 211 31.66 23.01 -11.89
CA VAL A 211 32.12 22.02 -10.91
C VAL A 211 31.20 21.97 -9.69
N ALA A 212 30.03 22.62 -9.68
CA ALA A 212 29.18 22.62 -8.48
C ALA A 212 27.71 22.25 -8.68
N GLY A 213 27.12 22.35 -9.88
CA GLY A 213 25.71 22.02 -10.12
C GLY A 213 24.76 22.59 -9.07
N ARG A 214 25.09 23.81 -8.60
CA ARG A 214 24.37 24.52 -7.55
C ARG A 214 22.97 24.89 -8.05
N ARG A 215 22.86 25.31 -9.32
CA ARG A 215 21.60 25.58 -10.01
C ARG A 215 20.73 24.33 -10.19
N VAL A 216 21.32 23.18 -10.54
CA VAL A 216 20.59 21.91 -10.70
C VAL A 216 19.89 21.53 -9.39
N ARG A 217 20.60 21.61 -8.26
CA ARG A 217 20.02 21.32 -6.95
C ARG A 217 19.00 22.35 -6.49
N THR A 218 19.21 23.65 -6.72
CA THR A 218 18.24 24.68 -6.28
C THR A 218 16.98 24.70 -7.14
N LEU A 219 17.08 24.43 -8.43
CA LEU A 219 15.95 24.46 -9.36
C LEU A 219 15.14 23.15 -9.36
N LEU A 220 15.80 21.99 -9.44
CA LEU A 220 15.08 20.71 -9.58
C LEU A 220 14.80 20.06 -8.22
N GLY A 221 15.72 20.18 -7.26
CA GLY A 221 15.63 19.48 -5.98
C GLY A 221 14.34 19.73 -5.18
N PRO A 222 13.89 20.99 -4.99
CA PRO A 222 12.69 21.29 -4.19
C PRO A 222 11.38 20.73 -4.76
N VAL A 223 11.30 20.51 -6.06
CA VAL A 223 10.08 20.05 -6.76
C VAL A 223 10.18 18.62 -7.27
N ALA A 224 11.34 17.97 -7.14
CA ALA A 224 11.59 16.64 -7.68
C ALA A 224 10.58 15.60 -7.18
N ARG A 225 10.23 15.65 -5.89
CA ARG A 225 9.29 14.71 -5.25
C ARG A 225 7.86 14.73 -5.81
N GLU A 226 7.50 15.76 -6.57
CA GLU A 226 6.18 15.88 -7.19
C GLU A 226 6.08 15.13 -8.52
N PHE A 227 7.21 14.67 -9.07
CA PHE A 227 7.26 13.89 -10.32
C PHE A 227 7.26 12.39 -10.04
N PRO A 228 6.69 11.56 -10.93
CA PRO A 228 6.72 10.10 -10.75
C PRO A 228 8.16 9.59 -10.74
N GLU A 229 8.41 8.52 -9.98
CA GLU A 229 9.71 7.85 -9.99
C GLU A 229 9.96 7.14 -11.32
N ARG A 230 11.18 7.27 -11.83
CA ARG A 230 11.68 6.57 -13.01
C ARG A 230 12.94 5.79 -12.65
N ARG A 231 13.00 4.56 -13.16
CA ARG A 231 14.17 3.69 -13.02
C ARG A 231 15.20 3.99 -14.09
N ILE A 232 16.44 4.22 -13.65
CA ILE A 232 17.59 4.41 -14.52
C ILE A 232 18.50 3.18 -14.43
N ALA A 233 18.68 2.55 -15.60
CA ALA A 233 19.53 1.40 -15.79
C ALA A 233 21.01 1.73 -15.52
N LEU A 234 21.69 0.89 -14.75
CA LEU A 234 23.11 0.93 -14.48
C LEU A 234 23.75 -0.40 -14.87
N ARG A 235 24.88 -0.35 -15.58
CA ARG A 235 25.61 -1.55 -15.98
C ARG A 235 27.11 -1.32 -15.97
N TRP A 236 27.86 -2.22 -15.34
CA TRP A 236 29.32 -2.22 -15.45
C TRP A 236 29.75 -2.84 -16.79
N ASP A 237 30.61 -2.14 -17.51
CA ASP A 237 31.30 -2.61 -18.72
C ASP A 237 32.82 -2.48 -18.49
N GLY A 238 33.43 -3.55 -17.97
CA GLY A 238 34.81 -3.51 -17.47
C GLY A 238 34.95 -2.56 -16.27
N ASP A 239 35.82 -1.57 -16.39
CA ASP A 239 36.03 -0.50 -15.39
C ASP A 239 35.12 0.73 -15.60
N ASP A 240 34.28 0.74 -16.63
CA ASP A 240 33.37 1.85 -16.92
C ASP A 240 31.95 1.54 -16.40
N LEU A 241 31.30 2.54 -15.81
CA LEU A 241 29.88 2.47 -15.44
C LEU A 241 29.04 3.07 -16.58
N LEU A 242 28.13 2.28 -17.12
CA LEU A 242 27.11 2.72 -18.06
C LEU A 242 25.85 3.13 -17.30
N VAL A 243 25.33 4.31 -17.59
CA VAL A 243 24.15 4.92 -16.94
C VAL A 243 23.11 5.27 -18.01
N GLY A 244 21.90 4.77 -17.87
CA GLY A 244 20.84 4.86 -18.88
C GLY A 244 20.81 3.66 -19.85
N GLY A 245 19.90 3.69 -20.83
CA GLY A 245 19.69 2.61 -21.81
C GLY A 245 18.48 1.70 -21.52
N THR A 246 18.30 0.65 -22.32
CA THR A 246 17.15 -0.26 -22.22
C THR A 246 17.20 -1.15 -20.98
N VAL A 247 16.09 -1.15 -20.22
CA VAL A 247 15.91 -1.85 -18.94
C VAL A 247 16.08 -3.38 -19.03
N LYS A 248 16.04 -3.99 -20.23
CA LYS A 248 16.07 -5.45 -20.34
C LYS A 248 17.43 -6.11 -20.03
N ASP A 249 18.54 -5.39 -20.12
CA ASP A 249 19.91 -5.96 -20.04
C ASP A 249 20.82 -5.34 -18.97
N ALA A 250 20.32 -4.39 -18.16
CA ALA A 250 21.10 -3.78 -17.09
C ALA A 250 21.07 -4.64 -15.81
N ALA A 251 22.13 -4.55 -14.99
CA ALA A 251 22.33 -5.39 -13.80
C ALA A 251 22.07 -4.65 -12.48
N LEU A 252 21.92 -3.33 -12.54
CA LEU A 252 21.68 -2.43 -11.41
C LEU A 252 20.70 -1.36 -11.89
N TYR A 253 19.92 -0.79 -10.97
CA TYR A 253 19.06 0.36 -11.24
C TYR A 253 19.13 1.33 -10.07
N ILE A 254 18.88 2.60 -10.37
CA ILE A 254 18.56 3.61 -9.36
C ILE A 254 17.19 4.18 -9.68
N GLU A 255 16.41 4.44 -8.65
CA GLU A 255 15.15 5.17 -8.76
C GLU A 255 15.43 6.65 -8.54
N THR A 256 14.87 7.49 -9.39
CA THR A 256 14.96 8.94 -9.30
C THR A 256 13.68 9.53 -9.85
N HIS A 257 13.24 10.67 -9.33
CA HIS A 257 12.06 11.36 -9.83
C HIS A 257 12.28 11.81 -11.29
N ASP A 258 11.30 11.56 -12.18
CA ASP A 258 11.35 11.83 -13.62
C ASP A 258 11.14 13.31 -13.94
N VAL A 259 11.96 14.15 -13.33
CA VAL A 259 12.01 15.57 -13.63
C VAL A 259 12.67 15.73 -14.99
N THR A 260 12.07 16.51 -15.89
CA THR A 260 12.71 16.84 -17.17
C THR A 260 13.40 18.19 -17.07
N PRO A 261 14.72 18.30 -17.35
CA PRO A 261 15.65 17.22 -17.70
C PRO A 261 16.09 16.38 -16.48
N LEU A 262 16.39 15.10 -16.72
CA LEU A 262 16.70 14.13 -15.68
C LEU A 262 18.20 14.11 -15.41
N MET A 263 18.60 14.72 -14.30
CA MET A 263 20.01 14.97 -13.99
C MET A 263 20.52 14.03 -12.90
N LEU A 264 21.71 13.46 -13.08
CA LEU A 264 22.41 12.65 -12.07
C LEU A 264 23.83 13.15 -11.86
N LYS A 265 24.27 13.25 -10.61
CA LYS A 265 25.66 13.56 -10.27
C LYS A 265 26.43 12.27 -10.03
N ILE A 266 27.45 11.99 -10.84
CA ILE A 266 28.31 10.83 -10.64
C ILE A 266 29.66 11.32 -10.08
N SER A 267 30.10 10.72 -8.99
CA SER A 267 31.36 11.05 -8.33
C SER A 267 32.12 9.80 -7.91
N SER A 268 33.43 9.92 -7.77
CA SER A 268 34.30 8.87 -7.26
C SER A 268 35.30 9.45 -6.26
N PRO A 269 35.74 8.70 -5.24
CA PRO A 269 36.74 9.17 -4.28
C PRO A 269 37.98 9.73 -4.97
N GLY A 270 38.30 10.99 -4.69
CA GLY A 270 39.45 11.70 -5.25
C GLY A 270 39.27 12.26 -6.67
N LEU A 271 38.07 12.25 -7.25
CA LEU A 271 37.71 12.94 -8.49
C LEU A 271 36.54 13.91 -8.26
N PRO A 272 36.51 15.08 -8.93
CA PRO A 272 35.38 16.00 -8.81
C PRO A 272 34.12 15.38 -9.44
N GLY A 273 33.02 15.36 -8.69
CA GLY A 273 31.73 14.83 -9.17
C GLY A 273 31.11 15.70 -10.25
N ARG A 274 30.57 15.09 -11.31
CA ARG A 274 29.98 15.77 -12.47
C ARG A 274 28.51 15.44 -12.62
N TRP A 275 27.73 16.41 -13.06
CA TRP A 275 26.32 16.21 -13.43
C TRP A 275 26.19 15.76 -14.87
N TYR A 276 25.25 14.86 -15.11
CA TYR A 276 24.95 14.27 -16.41
C TYR A 276 23.45 14.27 -16.64
N ASP A 277 23.04 14.60 -17.87
CA ASP A 277 21.66 14.38 -18.32
C ASP A 277 21.49 12.93 -18.77
N VAL A 278 20.45 12.28 -18.26
CA VAL A 278 20.06 10.90 -18.56
C VAL A 278 18.60 10.81 -19.03
N SER A 279 17.98 11.93 -19.41
CA SER A 279 16.57 12.02 -19.82
C SER A 279 16.24 11.20 -21.07
N GLY A 280 17.16 11.12 -22.05
CA GLY A 280 17.04 10.26 -23.24
C GLY A 280 18.31 10.26 -24.12
N GLY A 281 18.74 9.08 -24.55
CA GLY A 281 19.96 8.89 -25.37
C GLY A 281 20.61 7.51 -25.20
N PRO A 282 21.72 7.23 -25.91
CA PRO A 282 22.54 6.05 -25.64
C PRO A 282 23.09 6.08 -24.20
N PRO A 283 23.35 4.90 -23.58
CA PRO A 283 23.86 4.83 -22.22
C PRO A 283 25.13 5.68 -22.05
N LEU A 284 25.10 6.60 -21.09
CA LEU A 284 26.22 7.43 -20.69
C LEU A 284 27.33 6.54 -20.14
N ARG A 285 28.57 6.72 -20.61
CA ARG A 285 29.74 6.01 -20.10
C ARG A 285 30.55 6.89 -19.15
N HIS A 286 30.61 6.50 -17.87
CA HIS A 286 31.43 7.13 -16.85
C HIS A 286 32.66 6.27 -16.52
N ARG A 287 33.87 6.82 -16.68
CA ARG A 287 35.13 6.12 -16.41
C ARG A 287 35.46 6.18 -14.92
N SER A 288 35.30 5.07 -14.20
CA SER A 288 35.58 4.99 -12.75
C SER A 288 37.05 4.77 -12.40
N ALA A 289 37.87 4.35 -13.38
CA ALA A 289 39.32 4.11 -13.25
C ALA A 289 39.73 3.26 -12.03
N GLY A 290 38.94 2.25 -11.66
CA GLY A 290 39.27 1.38 -10.54
C GLY A 290 38.52 1.66 -9.24
N ARG A 291 37.80 2.78 -9.13
CA ARG A 291 37.30 3.31 -7.85
C ARG A 291 35.80 3.07 -7.65
N GLU A 292 35.37 3.18 -6.39
CA GLU A 292 33.95 3.23 -6.02
C GLU A 292 33.27 4.42 -6.70
N VAL A 293 32.03 4.21 -7.11
CA VAL A 293 31.23 5.22 -7.80
C VAL A 293 30.02 5.53 -6.94
N VAL A 294 29.78 6.81 -6.71
CA VAL A 294 28.64 7.32 -5.97
C VAL A 294 27.79 8.15 -6.92
N VAL A 295 26.52 7.77 -7.08
CA VAL A 295 25.54 8.51 -7.87
C VAL A 295 24.65 9.30 -6.92
N HIS A 296 24.49 10.59 -7.16
CA HIS A 296 23.55 11.43 -6.44
C HIS A 296 22.42 11.89 -7.36
N THR A 297 21.20 11.81 -6.87
CA THR A 297 20.00 12.33 -7.55
C THR A 297 19.81 13.82 -7.23
N VAL A 298 18.88 14.46 -7.94
CA VAL A 298 18.56 15.89 -7.80
C VAL A 298 17.94 16.25 -6.45
N ASP A 299 17.17 15.33 -5.86
CA ASP A 299 16.55 15.44 -4.53
C ASP A 299 17.51 15.10 -3.38
N GLY A 300 18.75 14.71 -3.69
CA GLY A 300 19.83 14.57 -2.73
C GLY A 300 20.07 13.15 -2.22
N GLU A 301 19.38 12.15 -2.76
CA GLU A 301 19.70 10.75 -2.48
C GLU A 301 21.09 10.39 -3.01
N CYS A 302 21.68 9.36 -2.40
CA CYS A 302 23.06 8.97 -2.62
C CYS A 302 23.14 7.45 -2.74
N PHE A 303 23.54 6.98 -3.91
CA PHE A 303 23.65 5.57 -4.24
C PHE A 303 25.12 5.20 -4.40
N GLU A 304 25.63 4.38 -3.49
CA GLU A 304 26.94 3.75 -3.63
C GLU A 304 26.80 2.56 -4.59
N ILE A 305 27.49 2.62 -5.73
CA ILE A 305 27.39 1.59 -6.77
C ILE A 305 28.47 0.54 -6.53
N PRO A 306 28.10 -0.67 -6.05
CA PRO A 306 29.07 -1.71 -5.76
C PRO A 306 29.72 -2.18 -7.06
N ARG A 307 31.04 -2.30 -7.05
CA ARG A 307 31.78 -3.00 -8.11
C ARG A 307 31.49 -4.50 -8.04
N PRO A 308 31.37 -5.20 -9.17
CA PRO A 308 31.32 -6.65 -9.17
C PRO A 308 32.72 -7.19 -8.79
N VAL A 309 32.95 -7.36 -7.49
CA VAL A 309 34.12 -8.11 -6.98
C VAL A 309 33.83 -9.59 -7.18
N GLY A 310 34.77 -10.29 -7.80
CA GLY A 310 34.65 -11.70 -8.14
C GLY A 310 34.09 -12.57 -7.01
N THR A 311 33.12 -13.41 -7.37
CA THR A 311 32.67 -14.63 -6.67
C THR A 311 31.97 -14.54 -5.30
N THR A 312 31.62 -13.36 -4.81
CA THR A 312 30.70 -13.27 -3.65
C THR A 312 29.59 -12.28 -3.94
N VAL A 313 28.44 -12.78 -4.40
CA VAL A 313 27.21 -12.00 -4.49
C VAL A 313 26.76 -11.72 -3.06
N GLN A 314 26.98 -10.50 -2.57
CA GLN A 314 26.18 -9.99 -1.46
C GLN A 314 24.74 -9.87 -1.97
N ALA A 315 23.93 -10.87 -1.69
CA ALA A 315 22.53 -10.87 -2.08
C ALA A 315 21.80 -9.85 -1.18
N SER A 316 21.30 -8.78 -1.79
CA SER A 316 20.24 -7.94 -1.21
C SER A 316 18.88 -8.65 -1.36
N PRO A 317 17.85 -8.27 -0.59
CA PRO A 317 16.50 -8.74 -0.86
C PRO A 317 16.11 -8.45 -2.31
N VAL A 318 15.62 -9.46 -3.02
CA VAL A 318 15.21 -9.34 -4.42
C VAL A 318 13.70 -9.18 -4.47
N LEU A 319 13.24 -8.13 -5.14
CA LEU A 319 11.83 -8.03 -5.50
C LEU A 319 11.58 -8.94 -6.70
N VAL A 320 10.81 -9.99 -6.48
CA VAL A 320 10.33 -10.87 -7.54
C VAL A 320 8.90 -10.46 -7.84
N THR A 321 8.75 -9.68 -8.91
CA THR A 321 7.45 -9.42 -9.51
C THR A 321 7.05 -10.66 -10.28
N ILE A 322 6.08 -11.39 -9.73
CA ILE A 322 5.51 -12.55 -10.37
C ILE A 322 4.31 -12.07 -11.17
N THR A 323 4.55 -11.84 -12.45
CA THR A 323 3.49 -11.65 -13.43
C THR A 323 3.08 -13.02 -13.94
N VAL A 324 1.89 -13.44 -13.60
CA VAL A 324 1.30 -14.63 -14.21
C VAL A 324 0.73 -14.22 -15.56
N ALA A 325 0.55 -15.17 -16.48
CA ALA A 325 -0.44 -15.00 -17.54
C ALA A 325 -1.70 -14.36 -16.94
N GLU A 326 -2.39 -13.51 -17.71
CA GLU A 326 -3.61 -12.80 -17.30
C GLU A 326 -3.43 -11.45 -16.56
N GLY A 327 -2.22 -10.89 -16.51
CA GLY A 327 -1.98 -9.53 -15.98
C GLY A 327 -1.93 -9.41 -14.44
N ARG A 328 -2.18 -10.50 -13.70
CA ARG A 328 -1.93 -10.56 -12.26
C ARG A 328 -0.44 -10.41 -11.98
N SER A 329 -0.07 -9.30 -11.34
CA SER A 329 1.27 -9.09 -10.80
C SER A 329 1.21 -9.11 -9.28
N GLY A 330 1.93 -10.05 -8.67
CA GLY A 330 2.19 -10.05 -7.23
C GLY A 330 3.66 -9.78 -6.98
N SER A 331 3.97 -8.78 -6.16
CA SER A 331 5.33 -8.47 -5.75
C SER A 331 5.69 -9.28 -4.51
N TYR A 332 6.70 -10.13 -4.65
CA TYR A 332 7.16 -11.01 -3.59
C TYR A 332 8.62 -10.79 -3.27
N TRP A 333 8.94 -10.84 -1.99
CA TRP A 333 10.29 -10.59 -1.52
C TRP A 333 11.03 -11.90 -1.40
N LEU A 334 12.08 -12.10 -2.19
CA LEU A 334 13.05 -13.16 -1.95
C LEU A 334 14.21 -12.60 -1.16
N GLN A 335 14.13 -12.77 0.15
CA GLN A 335 15.16 -12.32 1.06
C GLN A 335 16.23 -13.40 1.21
N PRO A 336 17.49 -13.12 0.87
CA PRO A 336 18.57 -14.07 1.08
C PRO A 336 18.75 -14.30 2.57
N VAL A 337 18.79 -15.58 2.94
CA VAL A 337 19.05 -16.00 4.31
C VAL A 337 20.48 -16.52 4.34
N SER A 338 21.36 -15.82 5.05
CA SER A 338 22.69 -16.34 5.33
C SER A 338 22.84 -16.66 6.81
N PHE A 339 22.91 -17.96 7.11
CA PHE A 339 23.28 -18.48 8.41
C PHE A 339 24.80 -18.52 8.60
N ARG A 340 25.60 -18.43 7.52
CA ARG A 340 27.07 -18.39 7.56
C ARG A 340 27.67 -17.00 7.81
N ASN A 341 27.10 -15.95 7.21
CA ASN A 341 27.61 -14.57 7.29
C ASN A 341 26.93 -13.73 8.38
N SER A 342 25.89 -14.26 9.00
CA SER A 342 25.42 -13.75 10.28
C SER A 342 26.58 -13.81 11.27
N PRO A 343 26.86 -12.75 12.06
CA PRO A 343 27.89 -12.82 13.09
C PRO A 343 27.61 -14.08 13.91
N SER A 344 28.57 -15.01 13.94
CA SER A 344 28.37 -16.29 14.58
C SER A 344 27.94 -16.00 16.01
N PRO A 345 26.74 -16.46 16.43
CA PRO A 345 26.23 -16.07 17.71
C PRO A 345 27.19 -16.63 18.77
N ARG A 346 27.47 -15.81 19.78
CA ARG A 346 28.63 -16.01 20.63
C ARG A 346 28.52 -17.37 21.34
N ARG A 347 29.63 -18.14 21.34
CA ARG A 347 29.68 -19.43 22.03
C ARG A 347 29.29 -19.27 23.50
N GLY A 348 28.47 -20.19 24.00
CA GLY A 348 27.98 -20.18 25.38
C GLY A 348 26.82 -19.22 25.67
N GLN A 349 26.34 -18.44 24.69
CA GLN A 349 25.16 -17.60 24.87
C GLN A 349 23.90 -18.47 25.11
N PRO A 350 23.12 -18.24 26.18
CA PRO A 350 21.97 -19.07 26.53
C PRO A 350 20.90 -19.22 25.43
N SER A 351 20.61 -18.17 24.66
CA SER A 351 19.68 -18.22 23.52
C SER A 351 20.16 -19.17 22.42
N VAL A 352 21.47 -19.23 22.17
CA VAL A 352 22.08 -20.17 21.21
C VAL A 352 21.99 -21.60 21.73
N LEU A 353 22.33 -21.80 23.01
CA LEU A 353 22.22 -23.10 23.67
C LEU A 353 20.77 -23.61 23.63
N LEU A 354 19.80 -22.74 23.91
CA LEU A 354 18.39 -23.07 23.86
C LEU A 354 17.89 -23.35 22.45
N SER A 355 18.30 -22.57 21.44
CA SER A 355 18.00 -22.90 20.04
C SER A 355 18.53 -24.29 19.66
N ARG A 356 19.73 -24.66 20.11
CA ARG A 356 20.31 -25.98 19.86
C ARG A 356 19.60 -27.09 20.61
N ALA A 357 19.28 -26.88 21.89
CA ALA A 357 18.50 -27.83 22.69
C ALA A 357 17.10 -28.05 22.09
N LEU A 358 16.42 -27.00 21.65
CA LEU A 358 15.14 -27.10 20.97
C LEU A 358 15.26 -27.89 19.67
N ARG A 359 16.28 -27.64 18.84
CA ARG A 359 16.55 -28.43 17.62
C ARG A 359 16.82 -29.90 17.94
N ALA A 360 17.54 -30.20 19.02
CA ALA A 360 17.82 -31.56 19.46
C ALA A 360 16.53 -32.27 19.96
N ALA A 361 15.67 -31.54 20.66
CA ALA A 361 14.39 -32.02 21.18
C ALA A 361 13.35 -32.26 20.09
N THR A 362 13.26 -31.35 19.12
CA THR A 362 12.36 -31.45 17.96
C THR A 362 12.96 -32.24 16.81
N SER A 363 14.18 -32.79 16.97
CA SER A 363 14.82 -33.64 15.97
C SER A 363 13.93 -34.84 15.63
N ARG A 364 13.34 -34.75 14.43
CA ARG A 364 12.58 -35.80 13.77
C ARG A 364 13.49 -36.41 12.69
N PRO A 365 14.38 -37.37 13.04
CA PRO A 365 15.39 -37.88 12.11
C PRO A 365 14.78 -38.42 10.82
N TYR A 366 13.58 -39.00 10.89
CA TYR A 366 12.84 -39.49 9.72
C TYR A 366 12.36 -38.34 8.80
N VAL A 367 11.84 -37.25 9.35
CA VAL A 367 11.42 -36.06 8.56
C VAL A 367 12.64 -35.39 7.93
N HIS A 368 13.75 -35.27 8.68
CA HIS A 368 15.02 -34.75 8.17
C HIS A 368 15.61 -35.61 7.05
N GLN A 369 15.55 -36.93 7.19
CA GLN A 369 15.99 -37.85 6.14
C GLN A 369 15.16 -37.72 4.87
N GLU A 370 13.83 -37.57 4.98
CA GLU A 370 12.96 -37.30 3.82
C GLU A 370 13.26 -35.95 3.17
N LEU A 371 13.45 -34.88 3.96
CA LEU A 371 13.83 -33.56 3.47
C LEU A 371 15.15 -33.60 2.71
N ARG A 372 16.17 -34.32 3.21
CA ARG A 372 17.44 -34.54 2.51
C ARG A 372 17.27 -35.36 1.23
N THR A 373 16.47 -36.42 1.27
CA THR A 373 16.20 -37.24 0.08
C THR A 373 15.51 -36.42 -1.01
N TRP A 374 14.56 -35.56 -0.63
CA TRP A 374 13.89 -34.62 -1.52
C TRP A 374 14.84 -33.55 -2.08
N GLN A 375 15.73 -33.00 -1.25
CA GLN A 375 16.75 -32.04 -1.67
C GLN A 375 17.71 -32.64 -2.71
N GLN A 376 18.18 -33.86 -2.47
CA GLN A 376 19.12 -34.58 -3.34
C GLN A 376 18.46 -35.20 -4.59
N GLY A 377 17.15 -35.04 -4.76
CA GLY A 377 16.43 -35.54 -5.92
C GLY A 377 17.03 -35.07 -7.26
N THR A 378 16.89 -35.87 -8.31
CA THR A 378 17.47 -35.57 -9.63
C THR A 378 16.64 -34.57 -10.45
N THR A 379 15.49 -34.13 -9.94
CA THR A 379 14.61 -33.20 -10.64
C THR A 379 15.15 -31.76 -10.60
N PRO A 380 15.03 -31.00 -11.71
CA PRO A 380 15.52 -29.63 -11.79
C PRO A 380 14.77 -28.68 -10.86
N ALA A 381 13.49 -28.96 -10.57
CA ALA A 381 12.70 -28.22 -9.58
C ALA A 381 11.80 -29.19 -8.80
N ALA A 382 11.70 -28.97 -7.48
CA ALA A 382 10.79 -29.71 -6.63
C ALA A 382 10.20 -28.82 -5.52
N VAL A 383 8.98 -29.13 -5.10
CA VAL A 383 8.24 -28.44 -4.05
C VAL A 383 7.87 -29.43 -2.94
N MET A 384 7.97 -29.02 -1.69
CA MET A 384 7.49 -29.81 -0.54
C MET A 384 6.64 -28.96 0.38
N LEU A 385 5.44 -29.44 0.74
CA LEU A 385 4.60 -28.84 1.77
C LEU A 385 4.84 -29.50 3.13
N LEU A 386 5.23 -28.70 4.13
CA LEU A 386 5.15 -29.05 5.54
C LEU A 386 3.79 -28.64 6.11
N SER A 387 2.98 -29.62 6.53
CA SER A 387 1.62 -29.41 7.07
C SER A 387 1.39 -30.18 8.37
N GLY A 388 0.37 -29.83 9.15
CA GLY A 388 0.14 -30.45 10.47
C GLY A 388 1.13 -29.99 11.55
N GLY A 389 0.93 -30.43 12.79
CA GLY A 389 1.67 -29.91 13.96
C GLY A 389 1.28 -28.47 14.31
N ASP A 390 1.95 -27.90 15.31
CA ASP A 390 1.89 -26.47 15.62
C ASP A 390 2.79 -25.66 14.65
N HIS A 391 2.46 -24.39 14.47
CA HIS A 391 3.18 -23.50 13.53
C HIS A 391 4.65 -23.32 13.90
N SER A 392 4.96 -23.24 15.19
CA SER A 392 6.32 -23.09 15.71
C SER A 392 7.20 -24.27 15.31
N THR A 393 6.71 -25.51 15.48
CA THR A 393 7.45 -26.71 15.03
C THR A 393 7.72 -26.71 13.53
N ARG A 394 6.76 -26.27 12.70
CA ARG A 394 6.96 -26.21 11.24
C ARG A 394 8.06 -25.23 10.85
N ILE A 395 8.02 -24.02 11.40
CA ILE A 395 9.05 -22.99 11.14
C ILE A 395 10.42 -23.47 11.62
N GLN A 396 10.51 -24.05 12.81
CA GLN A 396 11.77 -24.56 13.35
C GLN A 396 12.40 -25.65 12.47
N LEU A 397 11.60 -26.59 11.96
CA LEU A 397 12.07 -27.64 11.05
C LEU A 397 12.54 -27.05 9.72
N ALA A 398 11.79 -26.09 9.16
CA ALA A 398 12.16 -25.41 7.93
C ALA A 398 13.48 -24.64 8.07
N ASP A 399 13.67 -23.93 9.18
CA ASP A 399 14.87 -23.13 9.44
C ASP A 399 16.10 -24.01 9.69
N GLN A 400 15.94 -25.13 10.39
CA GLN A 400 17.02 -26.10 10.56
C GLN A 400 17.45 -26.66 9.19
N PHE A 401 16.50 -27.10 8.38
CA PHE A 401 16.79 -27.65 7.06
C PHE A 401 17.40 -26.61 6.11
N ALA A 402 16.94 -25.36 6.18
CA ALA A 402 17.50 -24.24 5.44
C ALA A 402 18.98 -23.99 5.80
N ALA A 403 19.31 -23.99 7.09
CA ALA A 403 20.70 -23.87 7.56
C ALA A 403 21.58 -25.06 7.10
N GLU A 404 21.05 -26.29 7.12
CA GLU A 404 21.76 -27.47 6.59
C GLU A 404 22.02 -27.36 5.07
N CYS A 405 21.07 -26.83 4.30
CA CYS A 405 21.24 -26.60 2.87
C CYS A 405 22.32 -25.55 2.58
N GLU A 406 22.32 -24.42 3.30
CA GLU A 406 23.37 -23.41 3.16
C GLU A 406 24.75 -23.96 3.59
N ALA A 407 24.82 -24.71 4.69
CA ALA A 407 26.03 -25.45 5.09
C ALA A 407 26.47 -26.46 4.01
N GLY A 408 25.51 -27.00 3.24
CA GLY A 408 25.74 -27.82 2.06
C GLY A 408 26.12 -27.06 0.79
N GLY A 409 26.23 -25.72 0.81
CA GLY A 409 26.61 -24.88 -0.34
C GLY A 409 25.45 -24.44 -1.24
N TRP A 410 24.20 -24.58 -0.78
CA TRP A 410 23.02 -24.04 -1.47
C TRP A 410 22.82 -22.57 -1.14
N THR A 411 22.24 -21.81 -2.07
CA THR A 411 21.76 -20.46 -1.80
C THR A 411 20.35 -20.54 -1.23
N VAL A 412 20.10 -19.90 -0.09
CA VAL A 412 18.82 -19.99 0.62
C VAL A 412 18.12 -18.65 0.60
N PHE A 413 16.83 -18.65 0.25
CA PHE A 413 15.96 -17.49 0.31
C PHE A 413 14.73 -17.78 1.18
N ARG A 414 14.17 -16.73 1.78
CA ARG A 414 12.84 -16.75 2.39
C ARG A 414 11.93 -15.83 1.61
N ALA A 415 10.72 -16.32 1.31
CA ALA A 415 9.73 -15.60 0.53
C ALA A 415 8.73 -14.89 1.46
N ARG A 416 8.47 -13.59 1.25
CA ARG A 416 7.52 -12.79 2.05
C ARG A 416 6.56 -11.97 1.18
N GLN A 417 5.38 -11.69 1.73
CA GLN A 417 4.34 -10.84 1.18
C GLN A 417 4.28 -9.55 2.05
N ASP A 418 4.68 -8.42 1.48
CA ASP A 418 4.62 -7.03 2.01
C ASP A 418 4.93 -6.73 3.50
N PRO A 419 6.10 -6.12 3.81
CA PRO A 419 6.26 -5.21 4.94
C PRO A 419 6.12 -3.76 4.46
N GLU A 420 5.16 -3.03 5.03
CA GLU A 420 4.60 -1.71 4.64
C GLU A 420 5.57 -0.54 4.39
N THR A 421 6.89 -0.73 4.41
CA THR A 421 7.89 0.34 4.17
C THR A 421 9.24 -0.28 3.78
N ALA A 422 9.48 -0.51 2.49
CA ALA A 422 10.80 -0.90 2.03
C ALA A 422 11.19 -0.14 0.75
N PRO A 423 12.15 0.80 0.83
CA PRO A 423 12.60 1.57 -0.32
C PRO A 423 13.44 0.71 -1.28
N SER A 424 13.31 1.00 -2.58
CA SER A 424 14.26 0.75 -3.68
C SER A 424 15.09 -0.54 -3.61
N LEU A 425 14.59 -1.63 -4.19
CA LEU A 425 15.32 -2.91 -4.29
C LEU A 425 15.25 -3.55 -5.69
N ILE A 426 16.29 -4.34 -5.97
CA ILE A 426 16.69 -4.87 -7.28
C ILE A 426 15.69 -5.91 -7.81
N GLU A 427 15.18 -5.74 -9.04
CA GLU A 427 14.25 -6.67 -9.73
C GLU A 427 14.94 -7.92 -10.32
N HIS A 428 16.22 -8.14 -10.06
CA HIS A 428 16.97 -9.25 -10.65
C HIS A 428 16.85 -10.52 -9.83
N LEU A 429 16.35 -11.56 -10.49
CA LEU A 429 16.27 -12.90 -9.94
C LEU A 429 17.62 -13.39 -9.40
N PRO A 430 17.61 -14.10 -8.26
CA PRO A 430 18.84 -14.53 -7.62
C PRO A 430 19.62 -15.51 -8.49
N TYR A 431 20.92 -15.27 -8.65
CA TYR A 431 21.83 -16.23 -9.25
C TYR A 431 22.10 -17.38 -8.27
N GLY A 432 21.87 -18.62 -8.69
CA GLY A 432 22.12 -19.79 -7.87
C GLY A 432 23.61 -19.96 -7.55
N GLY A 433 23.93 -20.34 -6.31
CA GLY A 433 25.26 -20.78 -5.91
C GLY A 433 25.64 -22.11 -6.58
N GLN A 434 26.87 -22.59 -6.35
CA GLN A 434 27.45 -23.76 -7.05
C GLN A 434 26.62 -25.07 -6.97
N ARG A 435 25.64 -25.20 -6.05
CA ARG A 435 24.86 -26.44 -5.83
C ARG A 435 23.34 -26.35 -5.99
N GLY A 436 22.73 -25.16 -6.01
CA GLY A 436 21.27 -25.00 -6.14
C GLY A 436 20.66 -23.89 -5.28
N ILE A 437 19.35 -23.66 -5.44
CA ILE A 437 18.56 -22.65 -4.72
C ILE A 437 17.50 -23.35 -3.86
N LEU A 438 17.43 -22.98 -2.58
CA LEU A 438 16.32 -23.31 -1.69
C LEU A 438 15.51 -22.05 -1.39
N VAL A 439 14.19 -22.10 -1.54
CA VAL A 439 13.27 -21.03 -1.14
C VAL A 439 12.30 -21.56 -0.09
N VAL A 440 12.24 -20.91 1.08
CA VAL A 440 11.27 -21.20 2.14
C VAL A 440 10.12 -20.22 2.03
N VAL A 441 8.91 -20.72 1.84
CA VAL A 441 7.68 -19.91 1.76
C VAL A 441 6.86 -20.15 3.02
N ASP A 442 6.80 -19.12 3.87
CA ASP A 442 5.95 -19.15 5.06
C ASP A 442 4.51 -18.73 4.71
N ARG A 443 3.55 -19.24 5.50
CA ARG A 443 2.10 -19.05 5.28
C ARG A 443 1.72 -19.22 3.80
N ALA A 444 2.15 -20.32 3.18
CA ALA A 444 1.87 -20.58 1.77
C ALA A 444 0.36 -20.68 1.47
N ASP A 445 -0.48 -20.89 2.48
CA ASP A 445 -1.93 -20.81 2.41
C ASP A 445 -2.49 -19.41 2.11
N THR A 446 -1.72 -18.34 2.36
CA THR A 446 -2.11 -16.95 2.07
C THR A 446 -1.63 -16.49 0.69
N TRP A 447 -0.76 -17.27 0.04
CA TRP A 447 -0.27 -16.95 -1.30
C TRP A 447 -1.30 -17.30 -2.37
N HIS A 448 -1.35 -16.50 -3.43
CA HIS A 448 -2.12 -16.87 -4.60
C HIS A 448 -1.52 -18.14 -5.25
N PRO A 449 -2.32 -19.19 -5.56
CA PRO A 449 -1.80 -20.46 -6.09
C PRO A 449 -0.95 -20.30 -7.36
N GLN A 450 -1.36 -19.42 -8.27
CA GLN A 450 -0.59 -19.15 -9.50
C GLN A 450 0.74 -18.45 -9.22
N HIS A 451 0.85 -17.67 -8.14
CA HIS A 451 2.09 -16.99 -7.77
C HIS A 451 3.10 -17.99 -7.23
N LEU A 452 2.67 -18.98 -6.43
CA LEU A 452 3.53 -20.10 -5.99
C LEU A 452 4.03 -20.96 -7.16
N VAL A 453 3.16 -21.22 -8.14
CA VAL A 453 3.52 -21.98 -9.34
C VAL A 453 4.55 -21.22 -10.17
N SER A 454 4.26 -19.95 -10.45
CA SER A 454 5.12 -19.08 -11.25
C SER A 454 6.43 -18.76 -10.54
N LEU A 455 6.47 -18.68 -9.21
CA LEU A 455 7.71 -18.53 -8.43
C LEU A 455 8.73 -19.62 -8.78
N VAL A 456 8.28 -20.88 -8.81
CA VAL A 456 9.16 -22.02 -9.13
C VAL A 456 9.65 -21.93 -10.58
N GLU A 457 8.80 -21.48 -11.50
CA GLU A 457 9.14 -21.32 -12.92
C GLU A 457 10.14 -20.20 -13.16
N VAL A 458 9.85 -19.04 -12.58
CA VAL A 458 10.68 -17.84 -12.62
C VAL A 458 12.09 -18.13 -12.08
N LEU A 459 12.20 -18.95 -11.03
CA LEU A 459 13.48 -19.40 -10.48
C LEU A 459 14.16 -20.50 -11.32
N ARG A 460 13.39 -21.30 -12.08
CA ARG A 460 13.89 -22.41 -12.90
C ARG A 460 14.42 -21.90 -14.24
N ARG A 461 15.57 -21.22 -14.23
CA ARG A 461 16.28 -20.78 -15.46
C ARG A 461 17.22 -21.86 -16.02
N PRO A 462 17.42 -21.93 -17.35
CA PRO A 462 18.45 -22.78 -17.95
C PRO A 462 19.84 -22.42 -17.40
N GLY A 463 20.56 -23.38 -16.83
CA GLY A 463 21.90 -23.18 -16.27
C GLY A 463 21.96 -22.75 -14.80
N ALA A 464 20.82 -22.42 -14.18
CA ALA A 464 20.73 -22.33 -12.71
C ALA A 464 20.68 -23.75 -12.12
N GLY A 465 21.36 -23.99 -11.00
CA GLY A 465 21.32 -25.29 -10.30
C GLY A 465 19.91 -25.70 -9.87
N PRO A 466 19.73 -26.88 -9.26
CA PRO A 466 18.41 -27.38 -8.86
C PRO A 466 17.67 -26.39 -7.93
N VAL A 467 16.37 -26.21 -8.16
CA VAL A 467 15.49 -25.36 -7.35
C VAL A 467 14.67 -26.22 -6.40
N ARG A 468 14.63 -25.84 -5.12
CA ARG A 468 13.81 -26.46 -4.08
C ARG A 468 12.95 -25.41 -3.42
N VAL A 469 11.64 -25.63 -3.36
CA VAL A 469 10.71 -24.72 -2.68
C VAL A 469 10.04 -25.47 -1.53
N LEU A 470 10.30 -25.03 -0.30
CA LEU A 470 9.72 -25.58 0.92
C LEU A 470 8.58 -24.67 1.37
N THR A 471 7.33 -25.14 1.28
CA THR A 471 6.15 -24.38 1.67
C THR A 471 5.67 -24.80 3.06
N ILE A 472 5.22 -23.83 3.86
CA ILE A 472 4.70 -24.04 5.22
C ILE A 472 3.23 -23.59 5.27
N ALA A 473 2.33 -24.48 5.71
CA ALA A 473 0.93 -24.14 5.94
C ALA A 473 0.31 -25.06 7.01
N PRO A 474 -0.75 -24.62 7.74
CA PRO A 474 -1.41 -25.47 8.73
C PRO A 474 -2.02 -26.74 8.11
N THR A 475 -2.71 -26.61 6.97
CA THR A 475 -3.35 -27.71 6.26
C THR A 475 -3.11 -27.62 4.75
N ALA A 476 -3.16 -28.75 4.07
CA ALA A 476 -3.29 -28.76 2.61
C ALA A 476 -4.75 -28.51 2.27
N GLY A 477 -5.06 -27.32 1.76
CA GLY A 477 -6.40 -26.94 1.30
C GLY A 477 -6.53 -27.03 -0.22
N ALA A 478 -7.60 -26.45 -0.77
CA ALA A 478 -7.85 -26.39 -2.22
C ALA A 478 -6.69 -25.75 -3.00
N TRP A 479 -6.03 -24.75 -2.41
CA TRP A 479 -4.85 -24.08 -2.98
C TRP A 479 -3.70 -25.06 -3.33
N TRP A 480 -3.47 -26.06 -2.48
CA TRP A 480 -2.37 -27.02 -2.65
C TRP A 480 -2.66 -28.00 -3.78
N GLN A 481 -3.91 -28.46 -3.88
CA GLN A 481 -4.34 -29.36 -4.95
C GLN A 481 -4.24 -28.69 -6.32
N GLU A 482 -4.60 -27.41 -6.39
CA GLU A 482 -4.45 -26.59 -7.58
C GLU A 482 -2.98 -26.44 -7.99
N CYS A 483 -2.10 -26.06 -7.05
CA CYS A 483 -0.66 -25.95 -7.33
C CYS A 483 -0.06 -27.28 -7.76
N HIS A 484 -0.39 -28.38 -7.07
CA HIS A 484 0.10 -29.73 -7.37
C HIS A 484 -0.24 -30.17 -8.79
N THR A 485 -1.47 -29.90 -9.23
CA THR A 485 -1.92 -30.22 -10.61
C THR A 485 -1.11 -29.44 -11.64
N ARG A 486 -0.91 -28.14 -11.42
CA ARG A 486 -0.15 -27.26 -12.33
C ARG A 486 1.35 -27.60 -12.36
N TRP A 487 1.94 -27.96 -11.22
CA TRP A 487 3.33 -28.43 -11.13
C TRP A 487 3.53 -29.76 -11.84
N ALA A 488 2.60 -30.70 -11.69
CA ALA A 488 2.66 -32.00 -12.38
C ALA A 488 2.68 -31.83 -13.90
N GLN A 489 1.83 -30.95 -14.45
CA GLN A 489 1.82 -30.61 -15.88
C GLN A 489 3.17 -30.06 -16.38
N ARG A 490 3.92 -29.37 -15.52
CA ARG A 490 5.21 -28.73 -15.82
C ARG A 490 6.43 -29.57 -15.42
N ARG A 491 6.19 -30.85 -15.09
CA ARG A 491 7.20 -31.81 -14.61
C ARG A 491 7.96 -31.31 -13.37
N ILE A 492 7.28 -30.56 -12.51
CA ILE A 492 7.79 -30.14 -11.19
C ILE A 492 7.29 -31.15 -10.17
N TYR A 493 8.20 -31.76 -9.42
CA TYR A 493 7.85 -32.77 -8.42
C TYR A 493 7.34 -32.07 -7.16
N ALA A 494 6.08 -32.31 -6.78
CA ALA A 494 5.48 -31.76 -5.58
C ALA A 494 5.11 -32.89 -4.60
N THR A 495 5.45 -32.73 -3.33
CA THR A 495 5.12 -33.71 -2.28
C THR A 495 4.64 -33.03 -1.01
N ARG A 496 3.86 -33.75 -0.20
CA ARG A 496 3.32 -33.24 1.07
C ARG A 496 3.84 -34.11 2.21
N LYS A 497 4.43 -33.46 3.22
CA LYS A 497 4.74 -34.07 4.50
C LYS A 497 3.81 -33.55 5.58
N VAL A 498 3.09 -34.48 6.22
CA VAL A 498 2.29 -34.19 7.41
C VAL A 498 3.17 -34.46 8.64
N ILE A 499 3.33 -33.44 9.48
CA ILE A 499 3.92 -33.54 10.80
C ILE A 499 2.79 -33.94 11.74
N ALA A 500 2.79 -35.20 12.18
CA ALA A 500 1.82 -35.68 13.14
C ALA A 500 2.07 -35.02 14.51
N THR A 501 1.01 -34.57 15.17
CA THR A 501 1.07 -34.10 16.57
C THR A 501 1.38 -35.24 17.55
N ARG A 502 1.18 -36.50 17.14
CA ARG A 502 1.57 -37.72 17.85
C ARG A 502 2.17 -38.71 16.85
N ASP A 503 3.48 -38.91 16.90
CA ASP A 503 4.10 -40.10 16.27
C ASP A 503 4.07 -41.27 17.27
N VAL A 504 4.17 -42.49 16.76
CA VAL A 504 4.05 -43.78 17.48
C VAL A 504 5.09 -44.01 18.59
N LEU A 505 6.05 -43.11 18.77
CA LEU A 505 6.99 -43.07 19.90
C LEU A 505 7.18 -41.60 20.32
N ASP A 506 6.29 -41.08 21.17
CA ASP A 506 6.58 -39.81 21.84
C ASP A 506 7.91 -39.98 22.60
N PRO A 507 8.93 -39.15 22.30
CA PRO A 507 10.24 -39.31 22.92
C PRO A 507 10.07 -39.05 24.41
N THR A 508 10.51 -39.99 25.24
CA THR A 508 10.41 -39.81 26.69
C THR A 508 11.24 -38.60 27.11
N PRO A 509 10.89 -37.91 28.21
CA PRO A 509 11.68 -36.80 28.73
C PRO A 509 13.17 -37.13 28.86
N GLU A 510 13.54 -38.38 29.19
CA GLU A 510 14.95 -38.82 29.24
C GLU A 510 15.62 -38.82 27.87
N MET A 511 14.92 -39.32 26.84
CA MET A 511 15.45 -39.34 25.48
C MET A 511 15.69 -37.92 24.98
N VAL A 512 14.74 -37.02 25.25
CA VAL A 512 14.86 -35.60 24.87
C VAL A 512 15.98 -34.93 25.66
N PHE A 513 16.05 -35.16 26.97
CA PHE A 513 17.08 -34.58 27.83
C PHE A 513 18.48 -35.04 27.42
N SER A 514 18.66 -36.34 27.12
CA SER A 514 19.93 -36.87 26.64
C SER A 514 20.36 -36.21 25.33
N ARG A 515 19.45 -36.08 24.34
CA ARG A 515 19.74 -35.42 23.06
C ARG A 515 20.13 -33.96 23.24
N CYS A 516 19.35 -33.22 24.04
CA CYS A 516 19.67 -31.83 24.37
C CYS A 516 21.04 -31.74 25.02
N TYR A 517 21.31 -32.59 26.01
CA TYR A 517 22.56 -32.57 26.74
C TYR A 517 23.78 -32.91 25.87
N ASP A 518 23.68 -33.94 25.01
CA ASP A 518 24.78 -34.33 24.14
C ASP A 518 25.22 -33.17 23.23
N VAL A 519 24.25 -32.42 22.68
CA VAL A 519 24.50 -31.22 21.86
C VAL A 519 25.06 -30.06 22.70
N LEU A 520 24.58 -29.87 23.93
CA LEU A 520 25.06 -28.80 24.81
C LEU A 520 26.49 -29.03 25.31
N ARG A 521 26.86 -30.30 25.56
CA ARG A 521 28.20 -30.70 26.04
C ARG A 521 29.31 -30.44 25.01
N GLU A 522 28.99 -30.49 23.72
CA GLU A 522 29.93 -30.13 22.66
C GLU A 522 30.33 -28.65 22.72
N GLU A 523 29.46 -27.78 23.22
CA GLU A 523 29.70 -26.33 23.34
C GLU A 523 30.27 -25.92 24.69
N LEU A 524 29.80 -26.54 25.78
CA LEU A 524 30.25 -26.26 27.15
C LEU A 524 30.63 -27.58 27.85
N PRO A 525 31.90 -28.03 27.74
CA PRO A 525 32.35 -29.24 28.40
C PRO A 525 32.45 -29.04 29.92
N GLY A 526 31.58 -29.70 30.68
CA GLY A 526 31.58 -29.70 32.15
C GLY A 526 30.97 -30.98 32.75
N PRO A 527 31.23 -31.29 34.03
CA PRO A 527 30.70 -32.50 34.68
C PRO A 527 29.21 -32.34 35.03
N LEU A 528 28.40 -33.37 34.74
CA LEU A 528 27.01 -33.47 35.21
C LEU A 528 26.88 -34.45 36.39
N PRO A 529 26.03 -34.16 37.40
CA PRO A 529 25.57 -35.15 38.38
C PRO A 529 24.41 -36.01 37.80
N LEU A 530 24.65 -36.77 36.72
CA LEU A 530 23.61 -37.57 36.03
C LEU A 530 23.04 -38.74 36.85
N ALA A 531 23.76 -39.22 37.85
CA ALA A 531 23.33 -40.38 38.63
C ALA A 531 22.16 -40.07 39.58
N THR A 532 22.02 -38.81 40.01
CA THR A 532 21.05 -38.39 41.05
C THR A 532 19.74 -37.86 40.47
N ALA A 533 19.70 -37.42 39.20
CA ALA A 533 18.57 -36.69 38.59
C ALA A 533 17.61 -37.55 37.73
N ARG A 534 17.86 -38.86 37.55
CA ARG A 534 17.05 -39.73 36.65
C ARG A 534 15.57 -39.83 37.03
N ARG A 535 15.22 -39.70 38.32
CA ARG A 535 13.81 -39.72 38.78
C ARG A 535 13.10 -38.40 38.49
N ASP A 536 13.82 -37.28 38.55
CA ASP A 536 13.24 -35.95 38.35
C ASP A 536 12.93 -35.71 36.87
N ILE A 537 13.77 -36.22 35.95
CA ILE A 537 13.58 -36.10 34.50
C ILE A 537 12.30 -36.81 34.03
N ARG A 538 11.97 -37.98 34.59
CA ARG A 538 10.77 -38.78 34.24
C ARG A 538 9.45 -38.05 34.40
N ASN A 539 9.41 -37.09 35.31
CA ASN A 539 8.21 -36.37 35.65
C ASN A 539 8.07 -35.04 34.88
N LEU A 540 9.06 -34.67 34.05
CA LEU A 540 9.03 -33.44 33.26
C LEU A 540 8.10 -33.57 32.05
N LYS A 541 7.46 -32.46 31.65
CA LYS A 541 6.80 -32.41 30.34
C LYS A 541 7.87 -32.29 29.26
N VAL A 542 7.70 -33.01 28.15
CA VAL A 542 8.65 -33.01 27.02
C VAL A 542 8.97 -31.59 26.52
N ALA A 543 7.99 -30.68 26.52
CA ALA A 543 8.17 -29.30 26.10
C ALA A 543 9.07 -28.46 27.04
N GLU A 544 9.21 -28.85 28.30
CA GLU A 544 9.99 -28.12 29.32
C GLU A 544 11.46 -28.55 29.33
N VAL A 545 11.75 -29.76 28.84
CA VAL A 545 13.08 -30.39 28.85
C VAL A 545 14.18 -29.53 28.23
N PRO A 546 14.00 -28.84 27.07
CA PRO A 546 15.05 -28.05 26.46
C PRO A 546 15.56 -26.90 27.36
N VAL A 547 14.64 -26.18 28.01
CA VAL A 547 14.99 -25.06 28.90
C VAL A 547 15.68 -25.57 30.16
N ILE A 548 15.21 -26.67 30.73
CA ILE A 548 15.81 -27.31 31.92
C ILE A 548 17.22 -27.83 31.61
N ALA A 549 17.43 -28.44 30.45
CA ALA A 549 18.74 -28.93 30.02
C ALA A 549 19.75 -27.78 29.89
N VAL A 550 19.36 -26.64 29.31
CA VAL A 550 20.22 -25.46 29.19
C VAL A 550 20.54 -24.88 30.57
N ALA A 551 19.54 -24.72 31.44
CA ALA A 551 19.75 -24.23 32.80
C ALA A 551 20.72 -25.11 33.60
N ALA A 552 20.59 -26.44 33.48
CA ALA A 552 21.47 -27.39 34.15
C ALA A 552 22.94 -27.29 33.70
N VAL A 553 23.19 -26.93 32.44
CA VAL A 553 24.56 -26.72 31.91
C VAL A 553 25.14 -25.37 32.34
N LEU A 554 24.31 -24.33 32.38
CA LEU A 554 24.75 -22.98 32.78
C LEU A 554 25.04 -22.85 34.28
N ALA A 555 24.34 -23.59 35.13
CA ALA A 555 24.52 -23.58 36.58
C ALA A 555 24.50 -25.01 37.17
N PRO A 556 25.63 -25.74 37.16
CA PRO A 556 25.70 -27.17 37.52
C PRO A 556 25.56 -27.51 39.02
N ALA A 557 24.76 -26.77 39.79
CA ALA A 557 24.59 -26.95 41.23
C ALA A 557 23.31 -27.73 41.61
N GLY A 558 23.45 -29.00 42.02
CA GLY A 558 22.39 -29.74 42.71
C GLY A 558 21.26 -30.35 41.85
N ALA A 559 20.05 -30.47 42.42
CA ALA A 559 18.87 -31.07 41.79
C ALA A 559 18.38 -30.23 40.60
N LEU A 560 17.73 -30.87 39.62
CA LEU A 560 17.23 -30.18 38.42
C LEU A 560 16.20 -29.11 38.80
N PRO A 561 16.32 -27.87 38.28
CA PRO A 561 15.30 -26.85 38.50
C PRO A 561 13.99 -27.27 37.82
N ASP A 562 12.86 -26.85 38.41
CA ASP A 562 11.58 -26.87 37.70
C ASP A 562 11.64 -25.95 36.46
N ALA A 563 10.68 -26.11 35.55
CA ALA A 563 10.65 -25.35 34.29
C ALA A 563 10.71 -23.83 34.50
N ARG A 564 10.10 -23.32 35.57
CA ARG A 564 10.03 -21.88 35.87
C ARG A 564 11.39 -21.36 36.34
N ARG A 565 12.03 -22.04 37.29
CA ARG A 565 13.38 -21.70 37.78
C ARG A 565 14.42 -21.86 36.68
N ALA A 566 14.29 -22.89 35.84
CA ALA A 566 15.15 -23.08 34.68
C ALA A 566 15.04 -21.91 33.70
N THR A 567 13.81 -21.47 33.41
CA THR A 567 13.55 -20.31 32.55
C THR A 567 14.19 -19.03 33.11
N GLY A 568 14.01 -18.76 34.41
CA GLY A 568 14.64 -17.62 35.08
C GLY A 568 16.17 -17.68 34.99
N ALA A 569 16.77 -18.83 35.29
CA ALA A 569 18.21 -19.03 35.18
C ALA A 569 18.73 -18.80 33.75
N VAL A 570 18.03 -19.27 32.72
CA VAL A 570 18.43 -19.04 31.31
C VAL A 570 18.39 -17.55 30.97
N LEU A 571 17.35 -16.82 31.39
CA LEU A 571 17.23 -15.38 31.16
C LEU A 571 18.31 -14.58 31.91
N ASP A 572 18.59 -14.96 33.15
CA ASP A 572 19.66 -14.41 33.99
C ASP A 572 21.02 -14.48 33.31
N HIS A 573 21.36 -15.68 32.82
CA HIS A 573 22.62 -15.89 32.14
C HIS A 573 22.62 -15.12 30.81
N GLU A 574 21.48 -15.00 30.12
CA GLU A 574 21.39 -14.24 28.87
C GLU A 574 21.63 -12.75 29.14
N ALA A 575 21.09 -12.19 30.23
CA ALA A 575 21.34 -10.81 30.64
C ALA A 575 22.81 -10.56 30.98
N ARG A 576 23.41 -11.39 31.86
CA ARG A 576 24.85 -11.28 32.20
C ARG A 576 25.74 -11.40 30.96
N PHE A 577 25.34 -12.22 30.00
CA PHE A 577 26.07 -12.39 28.75
C PHE A 577 26.05 -11.12 27.87
N ARG A 578 25.02 -10.28 27.97
CA ARG A 578 24.92 -8.98 27.28
C ARG A 578 25.63 -7.84 28.01
N GLU A 579 25.58 -7.84 29.34
CA GLU A 579 25.94 -6.72 30.22
C GLU A 579 27.42 -6.71 30.66
N GLY A 580 28.14 -7.83 30.60
CA GLY A 580 29.50 -7.91 31.15
C GLY A 580 29.51 -7.89 32.69
N GLU A 581 30.59 -7.41 33.31
CA GLU A 581 30.74 -7.43 34.79
C GLU A 581 29.98 -6.31 35.52
N THR A 582 29.58 -5.21 34.84
CA THR A 582 28.81 -4.10 35.44
C THR A 582 27.86 -3.46 34.42
N PRO A 583 26.53 -3.39 34.67
CA PRO A 583 25.58 -2.81 33.72
C PRO A 583 25.62 -1.27 33.71
N GLY A 584 25.61 -0.67 32.52
CA GLY A 584 25.49 0.78 32.27
C GLY A 584 24.20 1.18 31.55
N GLU A 585 23.96 2.48 31.29
CA GLU A 585 22.71 2.96 30.64
C GLU A 585 22.44 2.33 29.26
N ALA A 586 23.50 2.04 28.49
CA ALA A 586 23.39 1.39 27.18
C ALA A 586 22.95 -0.09 27.26
N ASP A 587 23.05 -0.70 28.45
CA ASP A 587 22.57 -2.05 28.72
C ASP A 587 21.05 -2.06 28.96
N VAL A 588 20.54 -1.03 29.65
CA VAL A 588 19.10 -0.82 29.89
C VAL A 588 18.33 -0.69 28.59
N ALA A 589 18.84 0.13 27.67
CA ALA A 589 18.24 0.31 26.36
C ALA A 589 18.21 -1.01 25.56
N LEU A 590 19.26 -1.83 25.68
CA LEU A 590 19.37 -3.10 24.98
C LEU A 590 18.40 -4.16 25.52
N SER A 591 18.29 -4.32 26.85
CA SER A 591 17.33 -5.23 27.48
C SER A 591 15.88 -4.83 27.17
N ARG A 592 15.58 -3.53 27.21
CA ARG A 592 14.27 -2.99 26.79
C ARG A 592 13.98 -3.26 25.32
N LEU A 593 14.98 -3.15 24.44
CA LEU A 593 14.82 -3.48 23.02
C LEU A 593 14.54 -4.98 22.82
N CYS A 594 15.16 -5.87 23.61
CA CYS A 594 14.84 -7.30 23.62
C CYS A 594 13.38 -7.55 24.01
N PHE A 595 12.86 -6.83 25.02
CA PHE A 595 11.45 -6.91 25.39
C PHE A 595 10.53 -6.46 24.26
N VAL A 596 10.81 -5.30 23.66
CA VAL A 596 9.99 -4.75 22.57
C VAL A 596 9.94 -5.71 21.38
N THR A 597 11.10 -6.18 20.91
CA THR A 597 11.20 -7.11 19.76
C THR A 597 10.68 -8.52 20.07
N ALA A 598 10.74 -8.97 21.32
CA ALA A 598 10.06 -10.19 21.76
C ALA A 598 8.54 -10.06 21.66
N LEU A 599 8.00 -8.93 22.10
CA LEU A 599 6.58 -8.62 22.12
C LEU A 599 6.00 -8.45 20.70
N VAL A 600 6.59 -7.56 19.88
CA VAL A 600 6.06 -7.22 18.55
C VAL A 600 6.55 -8.17 17.44
N GLY A 601 7.49 -9.07 17.76
CA GLY A 601 8.11 -9.96 16.78
C GLY A 601 9.09 -9.26 15.82
N PRO A 602 9.54 -9.96 14.77
CA PRO A 602 10.42 -9.38 13.77
C PRO A 602 9.78 -8.18 13.08
N CYS A 603 10.52 -7.07 12.97
CA CYS A 603 10.03 -5.82 12.37
C CYS A 603 11.15 -5.09 11.64
N THR A 604 10.80 -4.12 10.79
CA THR A 604 11.78 -3.32 10.04
C THR A 604 12.57 -2.42 11.00
N HIS A 605 13.77 -2.00 10.58
CA HIS A 605 14.56 -1.03 11.35
C HIS A 605 13.79 0.26 11.63
N GLN A 606 12.96 0.72 10.70
CA GLN A 606 12.16 1.94 10.86
C GLN A 606 11.12 1.80 11.98
N VAL A 607 10.36 0.70 11.99
CA VAL A 607 9.37 0.43 13.05
C VAL A 607 10.06 0.28 14.41
N ALA A 608 11.17 -0.45 14.46
CA ALA A 608 11.91 -0.68 15.70
C ALA A 608 12.57 0.61 16.23
N GLN A 609 13.13 1.46 15.36
CA GLN A 609 13.70 2.76 15.73
C GLN A 609 12.62 3.68 16.31
N LYS A 610 11.44 3.69 15.70
CA LYS A 610 10.32 4.51 16.17
C LYS A 610 9.82 4.05 17.53
N LEU A 611 9.63 2.73 17.73
CA LEU A 611 9.31 2.17 19.05
C LEU A 611 10.39 2.48 20.09
N ALA A 612 11.67 2.46 19.69
CA ALA A 612 12.76 2.82 20.58
C ALA A 612 12.71 4.30 21.00
N LEU A 613 12.41 5.21 20.07
CA LEU A 613 12.28 6.64 20.34
C LEU A 613 11.06 6.95 21.22
N ASP A 614 9.88 6.43 20.85
CA ASP A 614 8.61 6.69 21.54
C ASP A 614 8.60 6.16 22.98
N HIS A 615 9.46 5.18 23.30
CA HIS A 615 9.60 4.60 24.63
C HIS A 615 10.87 5.01 25.38
N GLY A 616 11.63 5.96 24.84
CA GLY A 616 12.83 6.49 25.47
C GLY A 616 13.93 5.44 25.66
N LEU A 617 14.02 4.45 24.77
CA LEU A 617 15.21 3.60 24.65
C LEU A 617 16.35 4.39 24.00
N ILE A 618 16.00 5.30 23.09
CA ILE A 618 16.88 6.29 22.48
C ILE A 618 16.28 7.69 22.65
N ARG A 619 17.12 8.70 22.72
CA ARG A 619 16.71 10.11 22.83
C ARG A 619 16.58 10.79 21.47
N GLU A 620 17.40 10.37 20.51
CA GLU A 620 17.42 10.90 19.16
C GLU A 620 17.69 9.79 18.12
N PRO A 621 17.26 9.97 16.86
CA PRO A 621 17.44 8.96 15.82
C PRO A 621 18.90 8.51 15.59
N ALA A 622 19.89 9.37 15.89
CA ALA A 622 21.32 9.08 15.71
C ALA A 622 21.83 7.96 16.65
N GLU A 623 21.23 7.78 17.82
CA GLU A 623 21.60 6.72 18.78
C GLU A 623 21.18 5.32 18.31
N TRP A 624 20.26 5.25 17.34
CA TRP A 624 19.71 3.99 16.83
C TRP A 624 20.75 3.05 16.23
N THR A 625 21.70 3.59 15.46
CA THR A 625 22.72 2.77 14.80
C THR A 625 23.52 2.00 15.84
N ALA A 626 23.99 2.67 16.89
CA ALA A 626 24.73 2.04 17.98
C ALA A 626 23.92 0.98 18.73
N LEU A 627 22.66 1.29 19.08
CA LEU A 627 21.79 0.35 19.80
C LEU A 627 21.43 -0.88 18.95
N SER A 628 21.08 -0.66 17.67
CA SER A 628 20.69 -1.73 16.75
C SER A 628 21.88 -2.62 16.34
N ASP A 629 23.06 -2.05 16.13
CA ASP A 629 24.29 -2.81 15.88
C ASP A 629 24.66 -3.67 17.09
N ARG A 630 24.54 -3.11 18.30
CA ARG A 630 24.76 -3.85 19.54
C ARG A 630 23.76 -5.00 19.69
N TYR A 631 22.47 -4.75 19.45
CA TYR A 631 21.43 -5.79 19.45
C TYR A 631 21.74 -6.92 18.47
N ARG A 632 22.06 -6.57 17.22
CA ARG A 632 22.39 -7.53 16.15
C ARG A 632 23.65 -8.34 16.44
N SER A 633 24.55 -7.85 17.29
CA SER A 633 25.74 -8.61 17.72
C SER A 633 25.40 -9.81 18.61
N PHE A 634 24.25 -9.80 19.30
CA PHE A 634 23.75 -10.89 20.14
C PHE A 634 22.64 -11.69 19.46
N TYR A 635 21.81 -11.02 18.66
CA TYR A 635 20.68 -11.61 17.94
C TYR A 635 20.84 -11.32 16.45
N PRO A 636 21.65 -12.12 15.73
CA PRO A 636 21.81 -11.95 14.30
C PRO A 636 20.48 -12.21 13.59
N GLY A 637 20.14 -11.33 12.65
CA GLY A 637 18.91 -11.42 11.86
C GLY A 637 19.16 -11.07 10.41
N GLU A 638 18.12 -11.24 9.60
CA GLU A 638 18.16 -10.92 8.18
C GLU A 638 18.34 -9.40 7.96
N ASN A 639 19.01 -9.01 6.88
CA ASN A 639 19.23 -7.58 6.58
C ASN A 639 17.92 -6.81 6.42
N GLY A 640 17.85 -5.61 7.01
CA GLY A 640 16.65 -4.74 6.97
C GLY A 640 15.66 -4.95 8.12
N PHE A 641 15.84 -5.98 8.94
CA PHE A 641 14.93 -6.32 10.03
C PHE A 641 15.66 -6.52 11.35
N LEU A 642 14.99 -6.19 12.46
CA LEU A 642 15.37 -6.69 13.77
C LEU A 642 14.70 -8.05 14.02
N PRO A 643 15.46 -9.11 14.32
CA PRO A 643 14.89 -10.40 14.70
C PRO A 643 14.33 -10.35 16.11
N ARG A 644 13.45 -11.30 16.42
CA ARG A 644 13.04 -11.63 17.80
C ARG A 644 14.26 -12.19 18.58
N PRO A 645 14.41 -11.90 19.89
CA PRO A 645 15.53 -12.42 20.67
C PRO A 645 15.35 -13.92 20.94
N GLY A 646 16.24 -14.72 20.34
CA GLY A 646 16.27 -16.17 20.53
C GLY A 646 15.01 -16.91 20.04
N PRO A 647 14.86 -18.18 20.42
CA PRO A 647 13.73 -19.00 19.99
C PRO A 647 12.42 -18.60 20.69
N PRO A 648 11.23 -18.95 20.14
CA PRO A 648 9.94 -18.53 20.70
C PRO A 648 9.77 -18.77 22.21
N PRO A 649 10.17 -19.92 22.79
CA PRO A 649 10.05 -20.12 24.24
C PRO A 649 10.86 -19.11 25.08
N LEU A 650 12.01 -18.64 24.58
CA LEU A 650 12.81 -17.62 25.26
C LEU A 650 12.15 -16.25 25.17
N ALA A 651 11.63 -15.89 24.00
CA ALA A 651 10.94 -14.62 23.81
C ALA A 651 9.66 -14.55 24.65
N ASP A 652 8.90 -15.64 24.70
CA ASP A 652 7.73 -15.83 25.57
C ASP A 652 8.15 -15.62 27.03
N ALA A 653 9.18 -16.33 27.47
CA ALA A 653 9.74 -16.19 28.81
C ALA A 653 10.22 -14.76 29.13
N LEU A 654 10.86 -14.08 28.17
CA LEU A 654 11.38 -12.73 28.34
C LEU A 654 10.24 -11.73 28.55
N VAL A 655 9.17 -11.82 27.74
CA VAL A 655 7.97 -11.00 27.92
C VAL A 655 7.31 -11.30 29.26
N LEU A 656 7.11 -12.58 29.59
CA LEU A 656 6.52 -13.00 30.87
C LEU A 656 7.33 -12.46 32.06
N HIS A 657 8.65 -12.63 32.04
CA HIS A 657 9.54 -12.22 33.11
C HIS A 657 9.55 -10.69 33.30
N SER A 658 9.64 -9.93 32.20
CA SER A 658 9.64 -8.47 32.21
C SER A 658 8.34 -7.86 32.75
N LEU A 659 7.21 -8.56 32.58
CA LEU A 659 5.89 -8.11 33.03
C LEU A 659 5.52 -8.54 34.46
N SER A 660 6.18 -9.58 34.98
CA SER A 660 5.83 -10.17 36.27
C SER A 660 6.67 -9.68 37.45
N GLY A 661 7.78 -9.00 37.20
CA GLY A 661 8.58 -8.33 38.23
C GLY A 661 9.20 -9.29 39.26
N PHE A 662 9.43 -10.56 38.93
CA PHE A 662 10.01 -11.53 39.87
C PHE A 662 11.48 -11.19 40.19
N PRO A 663 11.84 -10.94 41.46
CA PRO A 663 13.14 -10.35 41.87
C PRO A 663 14.32 -11.33 41.94
N GLU A 664 14.18 -12.59 41.48
CA GLU A 664 15.21 -13.63 41.64
C GLU A 664 16.22 -13.71 40.49
N VAL A 665 16.11 -12.84 39.49
CA VAL A 665 16.95 -12.78 38.29
C VAL A 665 17.50 -11.35 38.20
N SER A 666 18.81 -11.20 38.26
CA SER A 666 19.52 -9.96 38.56
C SER A 666 19.41 -8.92 37.43
N GLY A 667 19.07 -7.67 37.78
CA GLY A 667 19.79 -6.52 37.22
C GLY A 667 19.10 -5.47 36.35
N GLU A 668 17.80 -5.50 36.01
CA GLU A 668 17.20 -4.38 35.24
C GLU A 668 15.66 -4.37 35.14
N PRO A 669 15.04 -3.27 34.62
CA PRO A 669 14.46 -2.14 35.34
C PRO A 669 13.05 -2.42 35.90
N ASP A 670 12.59 -1.55 36.81
CA ASP A 670 11.22 -1.45 37.34
C ASP A 670 10.14 -2.01 36.37
N PRO A 671 9.35 -3.03 36.77
CA PRO A 671 8.23 -3.55 35.95
C PRO A 671 7.23 -2.43 35.57
N ALA A 672 7.23 -1.29 36.25
CA ALA A 672 6.49 -0.10 35.84
C ALA A 672 6.83 0.38 34.41
N TRP A 673 8.07 0.21 33.92
CA TRP A 673 8.42 0.61 32.55
C TRP A 673 7.75 -0.30 31.52
N ALA A 674 7.88 -1.63 31.65
CA ALA A 674 7.32 -2.59 30.71
C ALA A 674 5.78 -2.56 30.72
N THR A 675 5.19 -2.46 31.91
CA THR A 675 3.73 -2.32 32.06
C THR A 675 3.23 -0.95 31.57
N GLY A 676 4.02 0.12 31.76
CA GLY A 676 3.77 1.44 31.17
C GLY A 676 3.89 1.46 29.65
N LEU A 677 4.73 0.61 29.06
CA LEU A 677 4.76 0.39 27.61
C LEU A 677 3.47 -0.27 27.13
N LEU A 678 3.04 -1.37 27.77
CA LEU A 678 1.80 -2.06 27.40
C LEU A 678 0.58 -1.13 27.43
N ARG A 679 0.44 -0.31 28.48
CA ARG A 679 -0.66 0.67 28.60
C ARG A 679 -0.66 1.72 27.50
N ARG A 680 0.48 1.98 26.86
CA ARG A 680 0.61 2.96 25.77
C ARG A 680 0.41 2.37 24.38
N LEU A 681 0.39 1.04 24.22
CA LEU A 681 0.18 0.37 22.93
C LEU A 681 -1.04 0.90 22.17
N PRO A 682 -2.22 1.10 22.79
CA PRO A 682 -3.42 1.53 22.06
C PRO A 682 -3.29 2.93 21.47
N ALA A 683 -2.61 3.85 22.18
CA ALA A 683 -2.40 5.23 21.75
C ALA A 683 -1.42 5.34 20.57
N MET A 684 -0.46 4.41 20.46
CA MET A 684 0.54 4.41 19.38
C MET A 684 -0.03 3.85 18.08
N GLY A 685 -0.91 2.85 18.19
CA GLY A 685 -1.61 2.26 17.05
C GLY A 685 -2.61 3.18 16.34
N GLN A 686 -2.86 4.39 16.85
CA GLN A 686 -3.75 5.34 16.19
C GLN A 686 -3.07 6.16 15.07
N ARG A 687 -1.74 6.09 14.95
CA ARG A 687 -0.99 6.84 13.93
C ARG A 687 -0.70 5.95 12.72
N ASN A 688 -1.00 6.44 11.52
CA ASN A 688 -0.89 5.71 10.24
C ASN A 688 0.59 5.58 9.78
N ASP A 689 1.41 4.93 10.61
CA ASP A 689 2.88 4.99 10.58
C ASP A 689 3.54 3.63 10.23
N GLY A 690 2.81 2.68 9.65
CA GLY A 690 3.32 1.33 9.34
C GLY A 690 3.52 0.40 10.56
N MET A 691 2.90 0.73 11.70
CA MET A 691 3.00 -0.05 12.95
C MET A 691 1.96 -1.17 13.09
N SER A 692 1.02 -1.29 12.15
CA SER A 692 -0.15 -2.16 12.31
C SER A 692 0.22 -3.62 12.58
N THR A 693 1.15 -4.19 11.81
CA THR A 693 1.62 -5.56 12.01
C THR A 693 2.31 -5.74 13.36
N ALA A 694 3.11 -4.77 13.81
CA ALA A 694 3.79 -4.83 15.11
C ALA A 694 2.79 -4.84 16.28
N MET A 695 1.73 -4.04 16.20
CA MET A 695 0.67 -4.01 17.20
C MET A 695 -0.19 -5.28 17.18
N ALA A 696 -0.53 -5.79 16.00
CA ALA A 696 -1.22 -7.06 15.84
C ALA A 696 -0.41 -8.22 16.45
N ASN A 697 0.89 -8.29 16.15
CA ASN A 697 1.80 -9.28 16.71
C ASN A 697 1.89 -9.21 18.24
N ALA A 698 1.92 -8.00 18.81
CA ALA A 698 1.91 -7.80 20.25
C ALA A 698 0.62 -8.36 20.88
N LEU A 699 -0.55 -8.09 20.28
CA LEU A 699 -1.83 -8.66 20.73
C LEU A 699 -1.86 -10.18 20.62
N VAL A 700 -1.41 -10.73 19.48
CA VAL A 700 -1.32 -12.18 19.26
C VAL A 700 -0.40 -12.84 20.30
N MET A 701 0.74 -12.22 20.58
CA MET A 701 1.70 -12.68 21.59
C MET A 701 1.07 -12.70 22.98
N LEU A 702 0.48 -11.58 23.42
CA LEU A 702 -0.15 -11.48 24.73
C LEU A 702 -1.35 -12.43 24.89
N ALA A 703 -2.16 -12.58 23.84
CA ALA A 703 -3.25 -13.54 23.81
C ALA A 703 -2.73 -14.97 23.94
N ARG A 704 -1.76 -15.38 23.12
CA ARG A 704 -1.15 -16.72 23.23
C ARG A 704 -0.63 -17.01 24.63
N LEU A 705 0.13 -16.08 25.21
CA LEU A 705 0.67 -16.22 26.58
C LEU A 705 -0.43 -16.38 27.64
N SER A 706 -1.62 -15.84 27.40
CA SER A 706 -2.77 -15.96 28.30
C SER A 706 -3.44 -17.34 28.22
N THR A 707 -3.32 -18.07 27.11
CA THR A 707 -3.89 -19.42 26.92
C THR A 707 -2.93 -20.52 27.40
N ASP A 708 -1.65 -20.46 27.04
CA ASP A 708 -0.76 -21.62 27.08
C ASP A 708 -0.11 -21.93 28.45
N SER A 709 0.17 -20.91 29.27
CA SER A 709 1.08 -21.11 30.41
C SER A 709 0.71 -20.38 31.70
N TYR A 710 0.00 -19.24 31.64
CA TYR A 710 -0.25 -18.44 32.85
C TYR A 710 -1.53 -17.59 32.73
N PRO A 711 -2.68 -18.05 33.27
CA PRO A 711 -3.94 -17.28 33.27
C PRO A 711 -3.84 -15.89 33.93
N PHE A 712 -2.82 -15.66 34.77
CA PHE A 712 -2.53 -14.36 35.38
C PHE A 712 -2.34 -13.22 34.35
N TYR A 713 -1.84 -13.52 33.14
CA TYR A 713 -1.53 -12.48 32.14
C TYR A 713 -2.76 -11.94 31.40
N LEU A 714 -3.92 -12.57 31.59
CA LEU A 714 -5.21 -11.94 31.29
C LEU A 714 -5.38 -10.62 32.03
N GLY A 715 -4.75 -10.48 33.21
CA GLY A 715 -4.68 -9.24 33.96
C GLY A 715 -4.03 -8.08 33.21
N TRP A 716 -3.34 -8.34 32.09
CA TRP A 716 -2.76 -7.31 31.22
C TRP A 716 -3.56 -7.11 29.93
N VAL A 717 -4.02 -8.19 29.30
CA VAL A 717 -4.84 -8.12 28.08
C VAL A 717 -6.22 -7.51 28.36
N LYS A 718 -6.84 -7.86 29.49
CA LYS A 718 -8.18 -7.40 29.84
C LYS A 718 -8.23 -5.89 30.04
N PRO A 719 -7.37 -5.24 30.87
CA PRO A 719 -7.37 -3.78 31.01
C PRO A 719 -7.10 -3.06 29.69
N LEU A 720 -6.14 -3.56 28.89
CA LEU A 720 -5.80 -2.99 27.59
C LEU A 720 -7.03 -2.85 26.68
N LEU A 721 -7.82 -3.92 26.60
CA LEU A 721 -9.05 -3.98 25.80
C LEU A 721 -10.25 -3.34 26.50
N GLN A 722 -10.23 -3.21 27.82
CA GLN A 722 -11.25 -2.49 28.58
C GLN A 722 -11.12 -0.98 28.39
N ASP A 723 -9.89 -0.48 28.37
CA ASP A 723 -9.55 0.93 28.19
C ASP A 723 -9.78 1.35 26.73
N ASP A 724 -9.44 0.49 25.77
CA ASP A 724 -9.65 0.73 24.34
C ASP A 724 -10.06 -0.55 23.59
N PRO A 725 -11.38 -0.88 23.56
CA PRO A 725 -11.87 -2.06 22.86
C PRO A 725 -11.58 -2.05 21.35
N GLY A 726 -11.43 -0.87 20.75
CA GLY A 726 -11.13 -0.72 19.32
C GLY A 726 -9.70 -1.14 18.95
N PHE A 727 -8.79 -1.25 19.93
CA PHE A 727 -7.41 -1.66 19.69
C PHE A 727 -7.29 -3.03 19.01
N ALA A 728 -8.18 -3.97 19.35
CA ALA A 728 -8.21 -5.29 18.74
C ALA A 728 -8.53 -5.26 17.23
N CYS A 729 -9.24 -4.22 16.77
CA CYS A 729 -9.80 -4.13 15.42
C CYS A 729 -8.99 -3.22 14.49
N ARG A 730 -8.21 -2.27 15.02
CA ARG A 730 -7.48 -1.26 14.21
C ARG A 730 -6.29 -1.81 13.43
N HIS A 731 -5.82 -3.01 13.75
CA HIS A 731 -4.55 -3.55 13.25
C HIS A 731 -4.71 -4.83 12.41
N GLY A 732 -5.90 -5.03 11.84
CA GLY A 732 -6.22 -6.16 10.97
C GLY A 732 -6.76 -7.40 11.71
N GLY A 733 -7.12 -8.41 10.93
CA GLY A 733 -7.87 -9.60 11.41
C GLY A 733 -7.12 -10.50 12.40
N GLU A 734 -5.79 -10.51 12.39
CA GLU A 734 -5.01 -11.43 13.24
C GLU A 734 -5.10 -11.11 14.73
N GLY A 735 -4.98 -9.82 15.08
CA GLY A 735 -5.11 -9.35 16.47
C GLY A 735 -6.51 -9.63 17.04
N LEU A 736 -7.55 -9.25 16.29
CA LEU A 736 -8.94 -9.55 16.67
C LEU A 736 -9.18 -11.06 16.78
N GLY A 737 -8.67 -11.84 15.82
CA GLY A 737 -8.81 -13.29 15.81
C GLY A 737 -8.15 -13.99 17.00
N ALA A 738 -7.03 -13.47 17.50
CA ALA A 738 -6.37 -13.97 18.70
C ALA A 738 -7.16 -13.63 19.97
N VAL A 739 -7.70 -12.41 20.06
CA VAL A 739 -8.55 -11.99 21.19
C VAL A 739 -9.86 -12.80 21.23
N VAL A 740 -10.49 -13.06 20.09
CA VAL A 740 -11.68 -13.93 20.00
C VAL A 740 -11.35 -15.36 20.44
N GLY A 741 -10.16 -15.88 20.10
CA GLY A 741 -9.69 -17.19 20.55
C GLY A 741 -9.66 -17.34 22.08
N LEU A 742 -9.28 -16.29 22.82
CA LEU A 742 -9.30 -16.31 24.30
C LEU A 742 -10.70 -16.56 24.88
N ALA A 743 -11.75 -16.13 24.19
CA ALA A 743 -13.11 -16.36 24.63
C ALA A 743 -13.63 -17.75 24.24
N GLU A 744 -13.17 -18.31 23.11
CA GLU A 744 -13.46 -19.70 22.72
C GLU A 744 -12.90 -20.70 23.75
N ASP A 745 -11.76 -20.38 24.37
CA ASP A 745 -11.14 -21.15 25.45
C ASP A 745 -11.78 -20.89 26.84
N GLU A 746 -12.88 -20.13 26.91
CA GLU A 746 -13.59 -19.72 28.14
C GLU A 746 -12.74 -18.86 29.10
N VAL A 747 -11.68 -18.24 28.58
CA VAL A 747 -10.71 -17.46 29.35
C VAL A 747 -11.10 -15.98 29.45
N MET A 748 -11.81 -15.44 28.45
CA MET A 748 -12.27 -14.04 28.38
C MET A 748 -13.78 -13.91 28.57
N ASP A 749 -14.24 -12.83 29.22
CA ASP A 749 -15.67 -12.60 29.43
C ASP A 749 -16.41 -12.11 28.17
N LEU A 750 -17.66 -12.55 28.01
CA LEU A 750 -18.52 -12.15 26.90
C LEU A 750 -18.82 -10.63 26.88
N ALA A 751 -18.76 -9.98 28.05
CA ALA A 751 -19.04 -8.55 28.18
C ALA A 751 -17.94 -7.68 27.53
N LEU A 752 -16.69 -8.12 27.57
CA LEU A 752 -15.59 -7.48 26.85
C LEU A 752 -15.70 -7.70 25.34
N LEU A 753 -16.10 -8.91 24.91
CA LEU A 753 -16.36 -9.16 23.49
C LEU A 753 -17.49 -8.29 22.94
N ASP A 754 -18.56 -8.08 23.70
CA ASP A 754 -19.63 -7.16 23.30
C ASP A 754 -19.15 -5.70 23.19
N ARG A 755 -18.19 -5.28 24.02
CA ARG A 755 -17.56 -3.96 23.90
C ARG A 755 -16.63 -3.84 22.70
N ILE A 756 -15.83 -4.88 22.42
CA ILE A 756 -14.98 -4.94 21.22
C ILE A 756 -15.86 -4.89 19.97
N ARG A 757 -16.97 -5.65 19.98
CA ARG A 757 -17.97 -5.59 18.92
C ARG A 757 -18.54 -4.18 18.75
N ALA A 758 -18.91 -3.51 19.85
CA ALA A 758 -19.43 -2.15 19.79
C ALA A 758 -18.40 -1.13 19.28
N ALA A 759 -17.11 -1.46 19.33
CA ALA A 759 -16.02 -0.65 18.79
C ALA A 759 -15.64 -1.01 17.34
N LEU A 760 -16.28 -2.01 16.72
CA LEU A 760 -16.10 -2.28 15.30
C LEU A 760 -16.62 -1.08 14.49
N PRO A 761 -15.95 -0.70 13.38
CA PRO A 761 -16.48 0.27 12.44
C PRO A 761 -17.86 -0.14 11.94
N ALA A 762 -18.61 0.82 11.37
CA ALA A 762 -19.84 0.48 10.66
C ALA A 762 -19.55 -0.57 9.57
N PRO A 763 -20.50 -1.47 9.22
CA PRO A 763 -20.26 -2.51 8.23
C PRO A 763 -19.71 -2.00 6.89
N SER A 764 -20.15 -0.80 6.47
CA SER A 764 -19.70 -0.13 5.25
C SER A 764 -18.25 0.35 5.30
N ALA A 765 -17.70 0.63 6.48
CA ALA A 765 -16.35 1.14 6.71
C ALA A 765 -15.38 0.09 7.29
N CYS A 766 -15.86 -1.15 7.49
CA CYS A 766 -15.05 -2.23 8.03
C CYS A 766 -14.11 -2.81 6.96
N ASP A 767 -12.83 -2.91 7.31
CA ASP A 767 -11.81 -3.61 6.53
C ASP A 767 -12.20 -5.07 6.23
N VAL A 768 -12.02 -5.49 4.98
CA VAL A 768 -12.21 -6.87 4.50
C VAL A 768 -11.34 -7.88 5.26
N SER A 769 -10.14 -7.50 5.70
CA SER A 769 -9.23 -8.33 6.49
C SER A 769 -9.82 -8.76 7.84
N LEU A 770 -10.79 -8.01 8.37
CA LEU A 770 -11.47 -8.31 9.62
C LEU A 770 -12.61 -9.32 9.46
N ASP A 771 -13.11 -9.56 8.24
CA ASP A 771 -14.35 -10.30 7.96
C ASP A 771 -14.37 -11.69 8.64
N GLN A 772 -13.23 -12.42 8.61
CA GLN A 772 -13.13 -13.75 9.22
C GLN A 772 -13.13 -13.70 10.76
N ALA A 773 -12.47 -12.70 11.35
CA ALA A 773 -12.43 -12.53 12.79
C ALA A 773 -13.79 -12.05 13.34
N ILE A 774 -14.47 -11.17 12.60
CA ILE A 774 -15.85 -10.73 12.90
C ILE A 774 -16.82 -11.91 12.82
N LEU A 775 -16.71 -12.77 11.81
CA LEU A 775 -17.52 -13.99 11.72
C LEU A 775 -17.37 -14.88 12.96
N ARG A 776 -16.13 -15.12 13.40
CA ARG A 776 -15.88 -15.92 14.62
C ARG A 776 -16.48 -15.25 15.85
N LEU A 777 -16.30 -13.94 16.00
CA LEU A 777 -16.87 -13.15 17.09
C LEU A 777 -18.41 -13.27 17.14
N GLU A 778 -19.10 -13.02 16.03
CA GLU A 778 -20.57 -13.09 15.97
C GLU A 778 -21.07 -14.53 16.17
N THR A 779 -20.36 -15.53 15.65
CA THR A 779 -20.68 -16.95 15.88
C THR A 779 -20.62 -17.30 17.36
N LEU A 780 -19.59 -16.83 18.06
CA LEU A 780 -19.42 -17.06 19.49
C LEU A 780 -20.51 -16.35 20.31
N LEU A 781 -20.85 -15.10 19.97
CA LEU A 781 -21.90 -14.35 20.64
C LEU A 781 -23.29 -15.00 20.46
N VAL A 782 -23.64 -15.41 19.23
CA VAL A 782 -24.89 -16.14 18.95
C VAL A 782 -24.94 -17.47 19.71
N THR A 783 -23.88 -18.26 19.65
CA THR A 783 -23.81 -19.57 20.33
C THR A 783 -23.96 -19.41 21.84
N SER A 784 -23.29 -18.40 22.40
CA SER A 784 -23.34 -18.10 23.84
C SER A 784 -24.67 -17.54 24.30
N ALA A 785 -25.33 -16.72 23.47
CA ALA A 785 -26.69 -16.26 23.74
C ALA A 785 -27.68 -17.45 23.73
N LEU A 786 -27.61 -18.31 22.72
CA LEU A 786 -28.46 -19.49 22.59
C LEU A 786 -28.31 -20.44 23.80
N ARG A 787 -27.08 -20.68 24.27
CA ARG A 787 -26.82 -21.48 25.48
C ARG A 787 -27.46 -20.88 26.74
N ARG A 788 -27.48 -19.54 26.87
CA ARG A 788 -28.01 -18.84 28.06
C ARG A 788 -29.53 -18.70 28.07
N THR A 789 -30.13 -18.35 26.94
CA THR A 789 -31.56 -18.00 26.85
C THR A 789 -32.42 -19.11 26.25
N GLY A 790 -31.81 -20.08 25.56
CA GLY A 790 -32.51 -21.11 24.80
C GLY A 790 -33.29 -20.58 23.59
N ARG A 791 -33.14 -19.30 23.23
CA ARG A 791 -33.83 -18.64 22.11
C ARG A 791 -32.85 -17.87 21.25
N THR A 792 -33.14 -17.81 19.95
CA THR A 792 -32.40 -17.00 18.99
C THR A 792 -32.90 -15.55 19.04
N ASP A 793 -31.99 -14.61 19.23
CA ASP A 793 -32.27 -13.17 19.12
C ASP A 793 -32.15 -12.77 17.63
N PRO A 794 -33.19 -12.18 17.02
CA PRO A 794 -33.17 -11.76 15.62
C PRO A 794 -32.03 -10.79 15.29
N ALA A 795 -31.64 -9.92 16.23
CA ALA A 795 -30.55 -8.96 16.04
C ALA A 795 -29.18 -9.62 15.98
N LEU A 796 -28.98 -10.67 16.78
CA LEU A 796 -27.76 -11.47 16.74
C LEU A 796 -27.70 -12.31 15.46
N GLN A 797 -28.85 -12.87 15.02
CA GLN A 797 -28.92 -13.63 13.76
C GLN A 797 -28.67 -12.77 12.52
N LEU A 798 -29.21 -11.55 12.48
CA LEU A 798 -28.96 -10.62 11.37
C LEU A 798 -27.46 -10.32 11.25
N ARG A 799 -26.81 -9.97 12.36
CA ARG A 799 -25.37 -9.68 12.40
C ARG A 799 -24.52 -10.87 11.99
N LEU A 800 -24.85 -12.08 12.48
CA LEU A 800 -24.18 -13.29 12.04
C LEU A 800 -24.37 -13.51 10.54
N GLY A 801 -25.58 -13.30 10.01
CA GLY A 801 -25.86 -13.38 8.58
C GLY A 801 -25.04 -12.40 7.75
N VAL A 802 -24.93 -11.14 8.18
CA VAL A 802 -24.08 -10.11 7.55
C VAL A 802 -22.61 -10.53 7.61
N ALA A 803 -22.11 -11.01 8.74
CA ALA A 803 -20.72 -11.46 8.89
C ALA A 803 -20.42 -12.69 8.00
N GLN A 804 -21.33 -13.66 7.95
CA GLN A 804 -21.22 -14.83 7.08
C GLN A 804 -21.20 -14.42 5.61
N HIS A 805 -22.04 -13.48 5.22
CA HIS A 805 -22.06 -12.94 3.86
C HIS A 805 -20.74 -12.28 3.50
N ARG A 806 -20.24 -11.39 4.36
CA ARG A 806 -18.95 -10.71 4.16
C ARG A 806 -17.76 -11.67 4.13
N ALA A 807 -17.83 -12.78 4.86
CA ALA A 807 -16.83 -13.83 4.82
C ALA A 807 -16.99 -14.80 3.62
N GLY A 808 -18.04 -14.64 2.79
CA GLY A 808 -18.29 -15.44 1.58
C GLY A 808 -19.11 -16.72 1.80
N TYR A 809 -19.69 -16.93 2.98
CA TYR A 809 -20.48 -18.10 3.33
C TYR A 809 -21.98 -17.92 3.03
N LEU A 810 -22.32 -17.74 1.74
CA LEU A 810 -23.68 -17.35 1.29
C LEU A 810 -24.81 -18.26 1.81
N ARG A 811 -24.61 -19.59 1.84
CA ARG A 811 -25.64 -20.53 2.33
C ARG A 811 -25.85 -20.45 3.84
N ALA A 812 -24.77 -20.25 4.61
CA ALA A 812 -24.89 -20.03 6.05
C ALA A 812 -25.58 -18.67 6.32
N ALA A 813 -25.17 -17.64 5.57
CA ALA A 813 -25.76 -16.30 5.64
C ALA A 813 -27.27 -16.34 5.35
N GLN A 814 -27.68 -17.06 4.31
CA GLN A 814 -29.09 -17.26 3.95
C GLN A 814 -29.90 -17.84 5.11
N ALA A 815 -29.37 -18.87 5.79
CA ALA A 815 -30.04 -19.48 6.94
C ALA A 815 -30.17 -18.52 8.13
N ALA A 816 -29.08 -17.81 8.48
CA ALA A 816 -29.08 -16.86 9.59
C ALA A 816 -30.02 -15.68 9.35
N VAL A 817 -29.99 -15.08 8.15
CA VAL A 817 -30.86 -13.94 7.81
C VAL A 817 -32.33 -14.37 7.71
N THR A 818 -32.63 -15.60 7.27
CA THR A 818 -34.01 -16.11 7.28
C THR A 818 -34.58 -16.14 8.70
N GLN A 819 -33.81 -16.65 9.67
CA GLN A 819 -34.22 -16.65 11.08
C GLN A 819 -34.37 -15.22 11.63
N ALA A 820 -33.51 -14.30 11.21
CA ALA A 820 -33.62 -12.90 11.59
C ALA A 820 -34.91 -12.26 11.04
N VAL A 821 -35.25 -12.49 9.76
CA VAL A 821 -36.48 -11.98 9.14
C VAL A 821 -37.71 -12.54 9.84
N GLU A 822 -37.78 -13.86 10.07
CA GLU A 822 -38.90 -14.50 10.79
C GLU A 822 -39.09 -13.91 12.20
N GLY A 823 -37.98 -13.73 12.92
CA GLY A 823 -37.99 -13.15 14.25
C GLY A 823 -38.42 -11.69 14.28
N TYR A 824 -37.90 -10.86 13.35
CA TYR A 824 -38.31 -9.46 13.24
C TYR A 824 -39.75 -9.31 12.73
N GLN A 825 -40.26 -10.20 11.87
CA GLN A 825 -41.66 -10.20 11.47
C GLN A 825 -42.59 -10.45 12.67
N TRP A 826 -42.22 -11.40 13.53
CA TRP A 826 -42.97 -11.68 14.77
C TRP A 826 -42.94 -10.47 15.72
N GLN A 827 -41.78 -9.82 15.90
CA GLN A 827 -41.65 -8.63 16.74
C GLN A 827 -42.37 -7.41 16.14
N TYR A 828 -42.30 -7.21 14.82
CA TYR A 828 -43.00 -6.16 14.09
C TYR A 828 -44.52 -6.27 14.25
N ALA A 829 -45.08 -7.49 14.22
CA ALA A 829 -46.50 -7.71 14.46
C ALA A 829 -46.95 -7.24 15.86
N ALA A 830 -46.06 -7.28 16.86
CA ALA A 830 -46.33 -6.78 18.20
C ALA A 830 -46.07 -5.26 18.32
N LYS A 831 -45.01 -4.76 17.68
CA LYS A 831 -44.57 -3.35 17.76
C LYS A 831 -43.95 -2.87 16.45
N ALA A 832 -44.79 -2.51 15.49
CA ALA A 832 -44.36 -2.14 14.14
C ALA A 832 -43.34 -0.98 14.12
N ALA A 833 -43.60 0.11 14.85
CA ALA A 833 -42.75 1.29 14.83
C ALA A 833 -41.35 1.07 15.43
N GLU A 834 -41.17 0.11 16.34
CA GLU A 834 -39.88 -0.15 17.02
C GLU A 834 -38.95 -1.04 16.17
N HIS A 835 -39.53 -1.91 15.33
CA HIS A 835 -38.78 -2.96 14.63
C HIS A 835 -38.80 -2.84 13.10
N ALA A 836 -39.42 -1.79 12.55
CA ALA A 836 -39.50 -1.58 11.10
C ALA A 836 -38.12 -1.45 10.44
N ASP A 837 -37.22 -0.64 11.03
CA ASP A 837 -35.88 -0.42 10.47
C ASP A 837 -35.05 -1.71 10.45
N ALA A 838 -35.06 -2.45 11.56
CA ALA A 838 -34.32 -3.70 11.68
C ALA A 838 -34.90 -4.80 10.77
N LEU A 839 -36.24 -4.85 10.62
CA LEU A 839 -36.89 -5.74 9.65
C LEU A 839 -36.51 -5.36 8.22
N CYS A 840 -36.46 -4.07 7.89
CA CYS A 840 -36.04 -3.59 6.57
C CYS A 840 -34.59 -4.02 6.27
N GLU A 841 -33.65 -3.78 7.18
CA GLU A 841 -32.25 -4.19 7.02
C GLU A 841 -32.13 -5.72 6.80
N ALA A 842 -32.89 -6.52 7.57
CA ALA A 842 -32.93 -7.95 7.40
C ALA A 842 -33.48 -8.37 6.02
N LEU A 843 -34.53 -7.71 5.54
CA LEU A 843 -35.12 -7.98 4.22
C LEU A 843 -34.19 -7.57 3.07
N ILE A 844 -33.52 -6.41 3.15
CA ILE A 844 -32.51 -5.97 2.17
C ILE A 844 -31.36 -6.96 2.11
N THR A 845 -30.82 -7.34 3.29
CA THR A 845 -29.71 -8.30 3.38
C THR A 845 -30.12 -9.65 2.80
N SER A 846 -31.33 -10.13 3.14
CA SER A 846 -31.87 -11.38 2.60
C SER A 846 -32.03 -11.31 1.09
N SER A 847 -32.60 -10.23 0.57
CA SER A 847 -32.78 -9.99 -0.86
C SER A 847 -31.43 -10.06 -1.60
N ARG A 848 -30.39 -9.40 -1.10
CA ARG A 848 -29.05 -9.43 -1.70
C ARG A 848 -28.44 -10.82 -1.70
N ILE A 849 -28.51 -11.56 -0.59
CA ILE A 849 -28.00 -12.94 -0.50
C ILE A 849 -28.74 -13.87 -1.47
N HIS A 850 -30.08 -13.80 -1.53
CA HIS A 850 -30.86 -14.59 -2.48
C HIS A 850 -30.54 -14.23 -3.93
N GLY A 851 -30.28 -12.95 -4.21
CA GLY A 851 -29.80 -12.47 -5.49
C GLY A 851 -28.47 -13.09 -5.92
N GLU A 852 -27.47 -13.05 -5.03
CA GLU A 852 -26.15 -13.65 -5.27
C GLU A 852 -26.20 -15.18 -5.40
N LEU A 853 -27.20 -15.82 -4.79
CA LEU A 853 -27.48 -17.26 -4.97
C LEU A 853 -28.26 -17.59 -6.26
N GLY A 854 -28.65 -16.59 -7.05
CA GLY A 854 -29.42 -16.75 -8.29
C GLY A 854 -30.92 -16.99 -8.08
N GLU A 855 -31.44 -16.84 -6.85
CA GLU A 855 -32.85 -17.02 -6.51
C GLU A 855 -33.66 -15.73 -6.80
N THR A 856 -33.59 -15.23 -8.04
CA THR A 856 -34.05 -13.88 -8.45
C THR A 856 -35.49 -13.54 -8.06
N GLY A 857 -36.43 -14.47 -8.23
CA GLY A 857 -37.83 -14.25 -7.86
C GLY A 857 -38.04 -14.03 -6.36
N LYS A 858 -37.32 -14.75 -5.50
CA LYS A 858 -37.36 -14.53 -4.04
C LYS A 858 -36.67 -13.22 -3.66
N ALA A 859 -35.51 -12.96 -4.28
CA ALA A 859 -34.76 -11.73 -4.06
C ALA A 859 -35.62 -10.49 -4.35
N TYR A 860 -36.38 -10.50 -5.44
CA TYR A 860 -37.34 -9.46 -5.79
C TYR A 860 -38.48 -9.32 -4.77
N ALA A 861 -39.14 -10.42 -4.41
CA ALA A 861 -40.23 -10.38 -3.43
C ALA A 861 -39.79 -9.80 -2.07
N LEU A 862 -38.58 -10.16 -1.63
CA LEU A 862 -37.98 -9.60 -0.41
C LEU A 862 -37.66 -8.10 -0.54
N ALA A 863 -37.17 -7.65 -1.71
CA ALA A 863 -36.92 -6.24 -1.96
C ALA A 863 -38.22 -5.41 -2.00
N GLU A 864 -39.29 -5.93 -2.61
CA GLU A 864 -40.61 -5.30 -2.60
C GLU A 864 -41.19 -5.23 -1.20
N GLU A 865 -41.00 -6.27 -0.39
CA GLU A 865 -41.43 -6.21 1.01
C GLU A 865 -40.64 -5.16 1.78
N ALA A 866 -39.31 -5.10 1.61
CA ALA A 866 -38.46 -4.10 2.27
C ALA A 866 -38.90 -2.66 1.96
N GLU A 867 -39.12 -2.35 0.67
CA GLU A 867 -39.58 -1.02 0.25
C GLU A 867 -40.96 -0.69 0.81
N ARG A 868 -41.88 -1.66 0.81
CA ARG A 868 -43.22 -1.48 1.39
C ARG A 868 -43.15 -1.16 2.88
N ARG A 869 -42.29 -1.85 3.64
CA ARG A 869 -42.08 -1.59 5.08
C ARG A 869 -41.55 -0.18 5.32
N VAL A 870 -40.62 0.27 4.49
CA VAL A 870 -40.09 1.63 4.62
C VAL A 870 -41.13 2.69 4.26
N ARG A 871 -42.01 2.44 3.28
CA ARG A 871 -43.11 3.35 2.96
C ARG A 871 -44.15 3.46 4.08
N GLU A 872 -44.30 2.41 4.89
CA GLU A 872 -45.17 2.40 6.07
C GLU A 872 -44.58 3.21 7.26
N LEU A 873 -43.29 3.59 7.19
CA LEU A 873 -42.64 4.45 8.18
C LEU A 873 -42.97 5.94 7.94
N LYS A 874 -42.98 6.75 9.01
CA LYS A 874 -43.25 8.20 8.92
C LYS A 874 -42.17 8.91 8.09
N GLU A 875 -42.49 10.05 7.46
CA GLU A 875 -41.52 10.87 6.71
C GLU A 875 -40.29 11.29 7.54
N SER A 876 -40.43 11.40 8.87
CA SER A 876 -39.31 11.68 9.79
C SER A 876 -38.30 10.53 9.95
N THR A 877 -38.58 9.36 9.36
CA THR A 877 -37.76 8.14 9.36
C THR A 877 -37.18 7.83 7.97
N VAL A 878 -37.29 8.76 7.01
CA VAL A 878 -36.61 8.67 5.70
C VAL A 878 -35.10 8.82 5.93
N GLY A 879 -34.43 7.70 6.17
CA GLY A 879 -32.99 7.59 6.41
C GLY A 879 -32.32 6.69 5.38
N VAL A 880 -31.12 6.20 5.70
CA VAL A 880 -30.30 5.40 4.77
C VAL A 880 -31.03 4.16 4.27
N ASN A 881 -31.83 3.51 5.13
CA ASN A 881 -32.62 2.32 4.79
C ASN A 881 -33.64 2.56 3.67
N SER A 882 -34.16 3.79 3.53
CA SER A 882 -35.04 4.14 2.41
C SER A 882 -34.30 4.19 1.09
N GLY A 883 -33.14 4.83 1.07
CA GLY A 883 -32.28 4.89 -0.11
C GLY A 883 -31.78 3.50 -0.52
N THR A 884 -31.28 2.72 0.43
CA THR A 884 -30.75 1.38 0.16
C THR A 884 -31.83 0.36 -0.21
N ALA A 885 -33.04 0.43 0.38
CA ALA A 885 -34.17 -0.40 -0.03
C ALA A 885 -34.58 -0.13 -1.48
N LEU A 886 -34.71 1.15 -1.86
CA LEU A 886 -35.08 1.56 -3.22
C LEU A 886 -34.00 1.18 -4.24
N ALA A 887 -32.71 1.40 -3.92
CA ALA A 887 -31.61 0.98 -4.78
C ALA A 887 -31.60 -0.55 -4.97
N ASN A 888 -31.78 -1.31 -3.89
CA ASN A 888 -31.86 -2.77 -3.96
C ASN A 888 -33.07 -3.23 -4.80
N LEU A 889 -34.24 -2.63 -4.62
CA LEU A 889 -35.43 -2.94 -5.43
C LEU A 889 -35.22 -2.61 -6.92
N ALA A 890 -34.63 -1.45 -7.24
CA ALA A 890 -34.30 -1.08 -8.61
C ALA A 890 -33.36 -2.09 -9.26
N ALA A 891 -32.32 -2.53 -8.54
CA ALA A 891 -31.40 -3.57 -9.02
C ALA A 891 -32.13 -4.90 -9.29
N ARG A 892 -33.01 -5.35 -8.37
CA ARG A 892 -33.80 -6.58 -8.58
C ARG A 892 -34.78 -6.46 -9.76
N LYS A 893 -35.36 -5.28 -10.01
CA LYS A 893 -36.27 -5.02 -11.15
C LYS A 893 -35.59 -5.17 -12.51
N ILE A 894 -34.32 -4.79 -12.63
CA ILE A 894 -33.55 -4.95 -13.87
C ILE A 894 -33.21 -6.43 -14.12
N GLU A 895 -32.87 -7.17 -13.07
CA GLU A 895 -32.49 -8.59 -13.18
C GLU A 895 -33.65 -9.47 -13.70
N ILE A 896 -34.89 -9.17 -13.31
CA ILE A 896 -36.10 -9.78 -13.86
C ILE A 896 -36.48 -9.04 -15.15
N ARG A 897 -35.78 -9.37 -16.25
CA ARG A 897 -36.01 -8.77 -17.60
C ARG A 897 -37.51 -8.67 -17.94
N GLY A 898 -38.01 -7.48 -18.31
CA GLY A 898 -39.42 -7.22 -18.65
C GLY A 898 -39.83 -5.73 -18.67
N GLU A 899 -41.14 -5.43 -18.60
CA GLU A 899 -41.77 -4.08 -18.67
C GLU A 899 -41.51 -3.14 -17.45
N HIS A 900 -40.45 -3.39 -16.67
CA HIS A 900 -40.20 -2.69 -15.39
C HIS A 900 -39.19 -1.54 -15.47
N GLY A 901 -38.76 -1.14 -16.68
CA GLY A 901 -37.73 -0.09 -16.86
C GLY A 901 -38.09 1.27 -16.24
N ALA A 902 -39.29 1.78 -16.52
CA ALA A 902 -39.72 3.07 -15.96
C ALA A 902 -39.91 3.04 -14.43
N PRO A 903 -40.57 2.02 -13.84
CA PRO A 903 -40.58 1.84 -12.38
C PRO A 903 -39.19 1.73 -11.75
N ALA A 904 -38.27 0.96 -12.35
CA ALA A 904 -36.90 0.82 -11.84
C ALA A 904 -36.14 2.14 -11.85
N LEU A 905 -36.33 2.96 -12.88
CA LEU A 905 -35.67 4.26 -13.01
C LEU A 905 -36.18 5.24 -11.96
N ALA A 906 -37.48 5.24 -11.69
CA ALA A 906 -38.07 6.06 -10.65
C ALA A 906 -37.53 5.70 -9.26
N ASP A 907 -37.38 4.41 -8.96
CA ASP A 907 -36.83 3.95 -7.68
C ASP A 907 -35.34 4.29 -7.54
N ALA A 908 -34.53 4.05 -8.57
CA ALA A 908 -33.10 4.35 -8.55
C ALA A 908 -32.81 5.86 -8.40
N ARG A 909 -33.55 6.73 -9.09
CA ARG A 909 -33.41 8.20 -8.94
C ARG A 909 -33.76 8.65 -7.53
N LYS A 910 -34.90 8.17 -6.99
CA LYS A 910 -35.29 8.47 -5.61
C LYS A 910 -34.25 7.98 -4.60
N ALA A 911 -33.65 6.80 -4.82
CA ALA A 911 -32.61 6.28 -3.96
C ALA A 911 -31.39 7.22 -3.92
N VAL A 912 -30.88 7.62 -5.08
CA VAL A 912 -29.75 8.56 -5.20
C VAL A 912 -30.11 9.93 -4.61
N ASP A 913 -31.30 10.46 -4.85
CA ASP A 913 -31.76 11.74 -4.28
C ASP A 913 -31.84 11.72 -2.74
N ILE A 914 -32.25 10.59 -2.15
CA ILE A 914 -32.28 10.41 -0.69
C ILE A 914 -30.84 10.35 -0.16
N LEU A 915 -30.00 9.50 -0.76
CA LEU A 915 -28.63 9.27 -0.30
C LEU A 915 -27.74 10.52 -0.48
N THR A 916 -27.94 11.29 -1.54
CA THR A 916 -27.25 12.57 -1.77
C THR A 916 -27.58 13.57 -0.66
N ARG A 917 -28.87 13.76 -0.34
CA ARG A 917 -29.30 14.63 0.77
C ARG A 917 -28.78 14.15 2.13
N LEU A 918 -28.59 12.85 2.32
CA LEU A 918 -27.98 12.32 3.53
C LEU A 918 -26.48 12.62 3.58
N VAL A 919 -25.75 12.46 2.46
CA VAL A 919 -24.32 12.80 2.35
C VAL A 919 -24.05 14.28 2.57
N ASP A 920 -24.94 15.17 2.12
CA ASP A 920 -24.84 16.62 2.37
C ASP A 920 -24.87 16.96 3.87
N ASN A 921 -25.51 16.11 4.69
CA ASN A 921 -25.60 16.29 6.14
C ASN A 921 -24.52 15.50 6.91
N ASP A 922 -24.20 14.28 6.47
CA ASP A 922 -23.20 13.41 7.09
C ASP A 922 -22.48 12.56 6.03
N LEU A 923 -21.17 12.79 5.88
CA LEU A 923 -20.32 12.07 4.94
C LEU A 923 -20.23 10.56 5.19
N ASN A 924 -20.64 10.08 6.37
CA ASN A 924 -20.70 8.65 6.67
C ASN A 924 -21.63 7.85 5.73
N TYR A 925 -22.59 8.52 5.08
CA TYR A 925 -23.49 7.90 4.09
C TYR A 925 -22.91 7.80 2.68
N ARG A 926 -21.68 8.27 2.46
CA ARG A 926 -21.02 8.23 1.15
C ARG A 926 -20.86 6.81 0.58
N PRO A 927 -20.56 5.76 1.36
CA PRO A 927 -20.51 4.39 0.83
C PRO A 927 -21.85 3.91 0.26
N ASP A 928 -22.98 4.28 0.89
CA ASP A 928 -24.31 3.91 0.43
C ASP A 928 -24.67 4.62 -0.90
N LEU A 929 -24.34 5.91 -1.01
CA LEU A 929 -24.47 6.66 -2.27
C LEU A 929 -23.60 6.04 -3.38
N ALA A 930 -22.33 5.76 -3.07
CA ALA A 930 -21.40 5.16 -4.01
C ALA A 930 -21.85 3.77 -4.51
N ALA A 931 -22.57 3.01 -3.68
CA ALA A 931 -23.16 1.74 -4.06
C ALA A 931 -24.46 1.87 -4.87
N ALA A 932 -25.21 2.97 -4.70
CA ALA A 932 -26.47 3.22 -5.42
C ALA A 932 -26.26 3.80 -6.83
N LEU A 933 -25.21 4.59 -7.04
CA LEU A 933 -24.91 5.22 -8.34
C LEU A 933 -24.72 4.22 -9.50
N PRO A 934 -23.98 3.10 -9.34
CA PRO A 934 -23.89 2.06 -10.37
C PRO A 934 -25.25 1.45 -10.73
N VAL A 935 -26.16 1.30 -9.76
CA VAL A 935 -27.51 0.80 -10.02
C VAL A 935 -28.28 1.78 -10.91
N LEU A 936 -28.21 3.09 -10.60
CA LEU A 936 -28.85 4.11 -11.44
C LEU A 936 -28.23 4.13 -12.85
N SER A 937 -26.90 4.00 -12.96
CA SER A 937 -26.22 3.87 -14.25
C SER A 937 -26.74 2.69 -15.07
N ASP A 938 -26.87 1.51 -14.46
CA ASP A 938 -27.39 0.32 -15.15
C ASP A 938 -28.84 0.51 -15.61
N VAL A 939 -29.71 1.13 -14.80
CA VAL A 939 -31.11 1.41 -15.20
C VAL A 939 -31.17 2.39 -16.37
N LEU A 940 -30.36 3.46 -16.32
CA LEU A 940 -30.29 4.47 -17.38
C LEU A 940 -29.80 3.86 -18.69
N ALA A 941 -28.75 3.02 -18.63
CA ALA A 941 -28.23 2.30 -19.79
C ALA A 941 -29.26 1.34 -20.38
N ALA A 942 -29.98 0.58 -19.55
CA ALA A 942 -31.07 -0.31 -20.00
C ALA A 942 -32.23 0.45 -20.66
N SER A 943 -32.40 1.73 -20.32
CA SER A 943 -33.39 2.64 -20.91
C SER A 943 -32.88 3.40 -22.15
N GLY A 944 -31.62 3.19 -22.55
CA GLY A 944 -30.98 3.84 -23.70
C GLY A 944 -30.34 5.21 -23.40
N ALA A 945 -30.37 5.67 -22.15
CA ALA A 945 -29.81 6.96 -21.73
C ALA A 945 -28.30 6.85 -21.40
N HIS A 946 -27.49 6.41 -22.37
CA HIS A 946 -26.08 6.04 -22.15
C HIS A 946 -25.19 7.19 -21.64
N THR A 947 -25.44 8.43 -22.03
CA THR A 947 -24.65 9.60 -21.57
C THR A 947 -24.90 9.93 -20.10
N GLU A 948 -26.17 9.91 -19.66
CA GLU A 948 -26.53 10.07 -18.25
C GLU A 948 -26.00 8.90 -17.43
N ALA A 949 -26.10 7.69 -17.98
CA ALA A 949 -25.57 6.49 -17.34
C ALA A 949 -24.06 6.56 -17.10
N LEU A 950 -23.29 7.07 -18.08
CA LEU A 950 -21.84 7.29 -17.93
C LEU A 950 -21.54 8.34 -16.85
N ALA A 951 -22.27 9.45 -16.82
CA ALA A 951 -22.10 10.48 -15.80
C ALA A 951 -22.28 9.93 -14.37
N GLN A 952 -23.29 9.08 -14.16
CA GLN A 952 -23.51 8.42 -12.85
C GLN A 952 -22.38 7.43 -12.50
N ALA A 953 -21.81 6.74 -13.48
CA ALA A 953 -20.67 5.86 -13.26
C ALA A 953 -19.38 6.64 -12.91
N ASP A 954 -19.17 7.81 -13.53
CA ASP A 954 -18.07 8.72 -13.20
C ASP A 954 -18.17 9.29 -11.78
N GLU A 955 -19.39 9.67 -11.37
CA GLU A 955 -19.66 10.12 -10.01
C GLU A 955 -19.40 9.01 -8.98
N ALA A 956 -19.79 7.76 -9.30
CA ALA A 956 -19.49 6.60 -8.46
C ALA A 956 -17.98 6.39 -8.27
N VAL A 957 -17.19 6.47 -9.36
CA VAL A 957 -15.72 6.37 -9.29
C VAL A 957 -15.14 7.47 -8.41
N THR A 958 -15.67 8.69 -8.52
CA THR A 958 -15.22 9.84 -7.72
C THR A 958 -15.45 9.61 -6.22
N HIS A 959 -16.66 9.21 -5.82
CA HIS A 959 -16.93 8.89 -4.41
C HIS A 959 -16.12 7.69 -3.91
N CYS A 960 -15.99 6.63 -4.71
CA CYS A 960 -15.21 5.45 -4.32
C CYS A 960 -13.71 5.76 -4.17
N ARG A 961 -13.14 6.66 -4.98
CA ARG A 961 -11.75 7.12 -4.83
C ARG A 961 -11.55 7.85 -3.50
N GLN A 962 -12.40 8.82 -3.19
CA GLN A 962 -12.37 9.54 -1.91
C GLN A 962 -12.52 8.60 -0.72
N LEU A 963 -13.37 7.57 -0.82
CA LEU A 963 -13.51 6.54 0.21
C LEU A 963 -12.23 5.69 0.35
N THR A 964 -11.61 5.34 -0.77
CA THR A 964 -10.38 4.52 -0.82
C THR A 964 -9.17 5.30 -0.29
N GLU A 965 -9.11 6.63 -0.45
CA GLU A 965 -8.09 7.48 0.15
C GLU A 965 -8.12 7.43 1.69
N VAL A 966 -9.32 7.36 2.27
CA VAL A 966 -9.50 7.30 3.73
C VAL A 966 -9.25 5.89 4.27
N ASN A 967 -9.83 4.87 3.63
CA ASN A 967 -9.66 3.47 4.03
C ASN A 967 -9.65 2.56 2.80
N PRO A 968 -8.47 2.26 2.23
CA PRO A 968 -8.38 1.41 1.05
C PRO A 968 -8.98 0.03 1.28
N TRP A 969 -8.70 -0.57 2.43
CA TRP A 969 -9.09 -1.94 2.72
C TRP A 969 -10.60 -2.14 2.91
N ALA A 970 -11.33 -1.09 3.30
CA ALA A 970 -12.78 -1.12 3.37
C ALA A 970 -13.44 -0.92 1.99
N HIS A 971 -12.89 -0.06 1.13
CA HIS A 971 -13.63 0.48 -0.01
C HIS A 971 -13.09 0.10 -1.40
N GLN A 972 -11.92 -0.56 -1.50
CA GLN A 972 -11.35 -0.98 -2.78
C GLN A 972 -12.32 -1.82 -3.65
N HIS A 973 -13.18 -2.63 -3.02
CA HIS A 973 -14.17 -3.43 -3.75
C HIS A 973 -15.28 -2.57 -4.39
N LEU A 974 -15.69 -1.48 -3.73
CA LEU A 974 -16.67 -0.54 -4.29
C LEU A 974 -16.04 0.24 -5.45
N LEU A 975 -14.76 0.61 -5.33
CA LEU A 975 -14.01 1.24 -6.41
C LEU A 975 -13.86 0.29 -7.62
N ALA A 976 -13.62 -0.99 -7.38
CA ALA A 976 -13.57 -2.00 -8.44
C ALA A 976 -14.91 -2.10 -9.19
N SER A 977 -16.04 -2.19 -8.47
CA SER A 977 -17.37 -2.21 -9.06
C SER A 977 -17.70 -0.93 -9.83
N ALA A 978 -17.30 0.24 -9.33
CA ALA A 978 -17.51 1.51 -10.01
C ALA A 978 -16.71 1.61 -11.32
N HIS A 979 -15.45 1.17 -11.32
CA HIS A 979 -14.63 1.06 -12.54
C HIS A 979 -15.24 0.08 -13.55
N GLU A 980 -15.75 -1.06 -13.09
CA GLU A 980 -16.43 -2.03 -13.95
C GLU A 980 -17.69 -1.44 -14.60
N CYS A 981 -18.51 -0.74 -13.81
CA CYS A 981 -19.69 -0.04 -14.30
C CYS A 981 -19.32 1.00 -15.36
N ARG A 982 -18.33 1.86 -15.06
CA ARG A 982 -17.86 2.87 -16.02
C ARG A 982 -17.29 2.26 -17.28
N SER A 983 -16.51 1.19 -17.16
CA SER A 983 -15.99 0.43 -18.29
C SER A 983 -17.12 -0.05 -19.21
N ALA A 984 -18.21 -0.59 -18.66
CA ALA A 984 -19.35 -1.02 -19.45
C ALA A 984 -19.99 0.16 -20.20
N ARG A 985 -20.21 1.30 -19.52
CA ARG A 985 -20.79 2.51 -20.13
C ARG A 985 -19.91 3.12 -21.23
N LEU A 986 -18.58 3.15 -21.03
CA LEU A 986 -17.62 3.59 -22.04
C LEU A 986 -17.65 2.67 -23.27
N ALA A 987 -17.76 1.36 -23.08
CA ALA A 987 -17.84 0.41 -24.18
C ALA A 987 -19.17 0.48 -24.96
N GLU A 988 -20.27 0.81 -24.30
CA GLU A 988 -21.58 1.06 -24.94
C GLU A 988 -21.57 2.35 -25.77
N THR A 989 -20.85 3.39 -25.32
CA THR A 989 -20.73 4.69 -26.00
C THR A 989 -19.62 4.75 -27.04
N GLY A 990 -18.84 3.67 -27.21
CA GLY A 990 -17.81 3.53 -28.25
C GLY A 990 -16.38 3.88 -27.81
N TYR A 991 -16.15 4.30 -26.57
CA TYR A 991 -14.84 4.60 -26.01
C TYR A 991 -14.10 3.33 -25.52
N VAL A 992 -13.93 2.35 -26.42
CA VAL A 992 -13.44 1.00 -26.10
C VAL A 992 -12.05 1.01 -25.43
N GLN A 993 -11.15 1.90 -25.82
CA GLN A 993 -9.81 1.99 -25.23
C GLN A 993 -9.84 2.47 -23.77
N GLN A 994 -10.71 3.43 -23.44
CA GLN A 994 -10.89 3.89 -22.06
C GLN A 994 -11.57 2.80 -21.22
N ALA A 995 -12.52 2.08 -21.80
CA ALA A 995 -13.14 0.91 -21.15
C ALA A 995 -12.10 -0.18 -20.81
N LEU A 996 -11.13 -0.43 -21.68
CA LEU A 996 -10.04 -1.38 -21.38
C LEU A 996 -9.22 -0.97 -20.16
N VAL A 997 -8.90 0.32 -20.01
CA VAL A 997 -8.18 0.85 -18.85
C VAL A 997 -8.97 0.63 -17.57
N ASP A 998 -10.26 0.94 -17.57
CA ASP A 998 -11.12 0.77 -16.39
C ASP A 998 -11.37 -0.69 -16.04
N SER A 999 -11.63 -1.55 -17.03
CA SER A 999 -11.79 -3.00 -16.77
C SER A 999 -10.51 -3.63 -16.21
N HIS A 1000 -9.33 -3.24 -16.72
CA HIS A 1000 -8.05 -3.67 -16.15
C HIS A 1000 -7.92 -3.23 -14.69
N ARG A 1001 -8.24 -1.96 -14.39
CA ARG A 1001 -8.18 -1.42 -13.03
C ARG A 1001 -9.14 -2.13 -12.07
N ALA A 1002 -10.34 -2.49 -12.54
CA ALA A 1002 -11.30 -3.27 -11.78
C ALA A 1002 -10.76 -4.68 -11.45
N VAL A 1003 -10.13 -5.36 -12.41
CA VAL A 1003 -9.51 -6.68 -12.19
C VAL A 1003 -8.39 -6.59 -11.14
N GLU A 1004 -7.49 -5.61 -11.24
CA GLU A 1004 -6.42 -5.41 -10.25
C GLU A 1004 -6.95 -5.18 -8.84
N LEU A 1005 -8.00 -4.37 -8.70
CA LEU A 1005 -8.62 -4.07 -7.41
C LEU A 1005 -9.32 -5.31 -6.84
N PHE A 1006 -10.16 -5.99 -7.63
CA PHE A 1006 -10.82 -7.21 -7.18
C PHE A 1006 -9.82 -8.32 -6.83
N ASP A 1007 -8.71 -8.45 -7.56
CA ASP A 1007 -7.65 -9.41 -7.25
C ASP A 1007 -6.98 -9.11 -5.90
N ARG A 1008 -6.72 -7.84 -5.58
CA ARG A 1008 -6.19 -7.44 -4.26
C ARG A 1008 -7.17 -7.79 -3.13
N VAL A 1009 -8.43 -7.41 -3.25
CA VAL A 1009 -9.42 -7.67 -2.19
C VAL A 1009 -9.72 -9.17 -2.05
N ALA A 1010 -9.65 -9.94 -3.14
CA ALA A 1010 -9.79 -11.39 -3.13
C ALA A 1010 -8.63 -12.11 -2.42
N GLN A 1011 -7.46 -11.49 -2.22
CA GLN A 1011 -6.40 -12.07 -1.38
C GLN A 1011 -6.81 -12.12 0.09
N ALA A 1012 -7.49 -11.07 0.58
CA ALA A 1012 -7.96 -11.01 1.96
C ALA A 1012 -9.21 -11.87 2.19
N SER A 1013 -10.14 -11.92 1.23
CA SER A 1013 -11.36 -12.73 1.33
C SER A 1013 -11.70 -13.45 0.01
N PRO A 1014 -10.99 -14.55 -0.32
CA PRO A 1014 -11.20 -15.26 -1.59
C PRO A 1014 -12.63 -15.78 -1.75
N GLY A 1015 -13.24 -16.25 -0.66
CA GLY A 1015 -14.60 -16.80 -0.69
C GLY A 1015 -15.66 -15.79 -1.15
N ARG A 1016 -15.50 -14.51 -0.77
CA ARG A 1016 -16.44 -13.43 -1.13
C ARG A 1016 -16.23 -12.91 -2.54
N PHE A 1017 -14.98 -12.67 -2.95
CA PHE A 1017 -14.71 -11.88 -4.16
C PHE A 1017 -14.38 -12.71 -5.41
N ARG A 1018 -14.15 -14.03 -5.30
CA ARG A 1018 -13.89 -14.89 -6.48
C ARG A 1018 -14.95 -14.76 -7.60
N PRO A 1019 -16.27 -14.72 -7.31
CA PRO A 1019 -17.28 -14.52 -8.37
C PRO A 1019 -17.13 -13.18 -9.10
N ALA A 1020 -16.87 -12.09 -8.35
CA ALA A 1020 -16.66 -10.76 -8.93
C ALA A 1020 -15.38 -10.69 -9.77
N VAL A 1021 -14.29 -11.31 -9.30
CA VAL A 1021 -13.04 -11.45 -10.06
C VAL A 1021 -13.28 -12.18 -11.38
N ALA A 1022 -14.05 -13.27 -11.36
CA ALA A 1022 -14.37 -14.04 -12.55
C ALA A 1022 -15.16 -13.21 -13.58
N GLU A 1023 -16.18 -12.48 -13.12
CA GLU A 1023 -17.01 -11.63 -13.98
C GLU A 1023 -16.22 -10.45 -14.56
N ALA A 1024 -15.44 -9.74 -13.74
CA ALA A 1024 -14.61 -8.62 -14.19
C ALA A 1024 -13.60 -9.06 -15.27
N ARG A 1025 -13.01 -10.25 -15.12
CA ARG A 1025 -12.08 -10.82 -16.12
C ARG A 1025 -12.77 -11.24 -17.40
N LEU A 1026 -13.96 -11.85 -17.29
CA LEU A 1026 -14.75 -12.23 -18.46
C LEU A 1026 -15.11 -10.99 -19.28
N ARG A 1027 -15.53 -9.91 -18.63
CA ARG A 1027 -15.79 -8.62 -19.29
C ARG A 1027 -14.53 -7.98 -19.87
N HIS A 1028 -13.41 -8.04 -19.16
CA HIS A 1028 -12.13 -7.55 -19.69
C HIS A 1028 -11.70 -8.31 -20.95
N ALA A 1029 -11.83 -9.63 -20.95
CA ALA A 1029 -11.57 -10.46 -22.12
C ALA A 1029 -12.50 -10.10 -23.30
N GLU A 1030 -13.80 -9.96 -23.06
CA GLU A 1030 -14.77 -9.52 -24.08
C GLU A 1030 -14.42 -8.15 -24.67
N LEU A 1031 -13.92 -7.21 -23.85
CA LEU A 1031 -13.48 -5.90 -24.32
C LEU A 1031 -12.22 -5.98 -25.18
N LEU A 1032 -11.25 -6.84 -24.83
CA LEU A 1032 -10.07 -7.05 -25.66
C LEU A 1032 -10.47 -7.61 -27.04
N TYR A 1033 -11.45 -8.52 -27.09
CA TYR A 1033 -12.05 -8.98 -28.34
C TYR A 1033 -12.72 -7.86 -29.15
N ARG A 1034 -13.47 -6.97 -28.49
CA ARG A 1034 -14.09 -5.82 -29.17
C ARG A 1034 -13.09 -4.77 -29.64
N ALA A 1035 -11.93 -4.66 -28.98
CA ALA A 1035 -10.88 -3.70 -29.31
C ALA A 1035 -9.94 -4.18 -30.43
N ASP A 1036 -10.10 -5.42 -30.91
CA ASP A 1036 -9.19 -6.08 -31.85
C ASP A 1036 -7.73 -6.07 -31.36
N SER A 1037 -7.55 -6.25 -30.05
CA SER A 1037 -6.21 -6.36 -29.44
C SER A 1037 -5.48 -7.62 -29.92
N ASP A 1038 -4.18 -7.70 -29.63
CA ASP A 1038 -3.35 -8.84 -29.99
C ASP A 1038 -3.99 -10.18 -29.53
N GLU A 1039 -3.99 -11.17 -30.43
CA GLU A 1039 -4.60 -12.50 -30.20
C GLU A 1039 -4.04 -13.18 -28.95
N ALA A 1040 -2.75 -12.97 -28.66
CA ALA A 1040 -2.11 -13.49 -27.45
C ALA A 1040 -2.72 -12.91 -26.17
N ASP A 1041 -3.00 -11.61 -26.14
CA ASP A 1041 -3.58 -10.92 -24.98
C ASP A 1041 -5.05 -11.30 -24.79
N ARG A 1042 -5.83 -11.36 -25.89
CA ARG A 1042 -7.22 -11.84 -25.89
C ARG A 1042 -7.34 -13.25 -25.35
N ARG A 1043 -6.47 -14.15 -25.83
CA ARG A 1043 -6.43 -15.54 -25.38
C ARG A 1043 -6.02 -15.65 -23.90
N ALA A 1044 -4.98 -14.93 -23.48
CA ALA A 1044 -4.53 -14.92 -22.10
C ALA A 1044 -5.64 -14.44 -21.14
N ALA A 1045 -6.34 -13.34 -21.48
CA ALA A 1045 -7.45 -12.84 -20.67
C ALA A 1045 -8.64 -13.81 -20.61
N ALA A 1046 -8.97 -14.47 -21.72
CA ALA A 1046 -10.03 -15.48 -21.75
C ALA A 1046 -9.66 -16.72 -20.92
N GLU A 1047 -8.43 -17.24 -21.05
CA GLU A 1047 -7.90 -18.33 -20.22
C GLU A 1047 -7.92 -17.95 -18.72
N ALA A 1048 -7.75 -16.66 -18.39
CA ALA A 1048 -7.93 -16.10 -17.05
C ALA A 1048 -9.29 -16.30 -16.45
N ALA A 1049 -10.29 -15.86 -17.21
CA ALA A 1049 -11.66 -15.92 -16.78
C ALA A 1049 -12.04 -17.38 -16.55
N VAL A 1050 -11.67 -18.26 -17.49
CA VAL A 1050 -11.89 -19.71 -17.39
C VAL A 1050 -11.20 -20.32 -16.17
N SER A 1051 -9.93 -19.98 -15.90
CA SER A 1051 -9.22 -20.51 -14.73
C SER A 1051 -9.97 -20.18 -13.43
N VAL A 1052 -10.45 -18.94 -13.25
CA VAL A 1052 -11.19 -18.55 -12.04
C VAL A 1052 -12.57 -19.22 -12.02
N LEU A 1053 -13.27 -19.25 -13.15
CA LEU A 1053 -14.59 -19.87 -13.28
C LEU A 1053 -14.57 -21.39 -13.02
N ARG A 1054 -13.51 -22.11 -13.43
CA ARG A 1054 -13.31 -23.54 -13.09
C ARG A 1054 -13.17 -23.74 -11.58
N THR A 1055 -12.33 -22.95 -10.91
CA THR A 1055 -12.17 -23.04 -9.45
C THR A 1055 -13.46 -22.76 -8.69
N LEU A 1056 -14.30 -21.85 -9.19
CA LEU A 1056 -15.64 -21.62 -8.64
C LEU A 1056 -16.52 -22.86 -8.79
N SER A 1057 -16.53 -23.49 -9.97
CA SER A 1057 -17.34 -24.68 -10.26
C SER A 1057 -16.94 -25.93 -9.47
N GLU A 1058 -15.66 -26.05 -9.08
CA GLU A 1058 -15.14 -27.15 -8.26
C GLU A 1058 -15.48 -26.99 -6.76
N GLY A 1059 -15.68 -25.76 -6.27
CA GLY A 1059 -15.99 -25.45 -4.88
C GLY A 1059 -17.49 -25.29 -4.58
N THR A 1060 -18.27 -24.84 -5.56
CA THR A 1060 -19.73 -24.68 -5.50
C THR A 1060 -20.27 -24.69 -6.93
N SER A 1061 -21.29 -25.50 -7.22
CA SER A 1061 -21.90 -25.61 -8.56
C SER A 1061 -22.58 -24.30 -9.02
N THR A 1062 -21.84 -23.32 -9.52
CA THR A 1062 -22.39 -21.99 -9.87
C THR A 1062 -21.88 -21.34 -11.15
N ALA A 1063 -21.00 -21.98 -11.93
CA ALA A 1063 -20.76 -21.48 -13.29
C ALA A 1063 -22.06 -21.58 -14.10
N THR A 1064 -22.66 -20.43 -14.41
CA THR A 1064 -23.94 -20.39 -15.13
C THR A 1064 -23.74 -20.85 -16.58
N THR A 1065 -24.78 -21.42 -17.20
CA THR A 1065 -24.77 -21.74 -18.63
C THR A 1065 -24.36 -20.52 -19.46
N LEU A 1066 -24.83 -19.33 -19.06
CA LEU A 1066 -24.48 -18.06 -19.67
C LEU A 1066 -22.97 -17.75 -19.62
N GLN A 1067 -22.30 -17.99 -18.49
CA GLN A 1067 -20.85 -17.80 -18.39
C GLN A 1067 -20.09 -18.76 -19.31
N ARG A 1068 -20.56 -20.00 -19.46
CA ARG A 1068 -19.97 -20.98 -20.40
C ARG A 1068 -20.17 -20.57 -21.85
N GLU A 1069 -21.35 -20.05 -22.19
CA GLU A 1069 -21.65 -19.52 -23.53
C GLU A 1069 -20.78 -18.31 -23.87
N ARG A 1070 -20.63 -17.36 -22.93
CA ARG A 1070 -19.74 -16.19 -23.07
C ARG A 1070 -18.29 -16.62 -23.28
N VAL A 1071 -17.78 -17.57 -22.48
CA VAL A 1071 -16.44 -18.14 -22.67
C VAL A 1071 -16.29 -18.79 -24.04
N ALA A 1072 -17.27 -19.59 -24.48
CA ALA A 1072 -17.23 -20.24 -25.78
C ALA A 1072 -17.19 -19.23 -26.94
N ALA A 1073 -17.88 -18.09 -26.80
CA ALA A 1073 -17.83 -16.99 -27.77
C ALA A 1073 -16.45 -16.33 -27.86
N LEU A 1074 -15.60 -16.46 -26.82
CA LEU A 1074 -14.21 -16.01 -26.82
C LEU A 1074 -13.24 -17.04 -27.40
N GLY A 1075 -13.73 -18.12 -28.03
CA GLY A 1075 -12.87 -19.08 -28.73
C GLY A 1075 -11.94 -19.92 -27.84
N VAL A 1076 -12.20 -19.99 -26.54
CA VAL A 1076 -11.44 -20.79 -25.56
C VAL A 1076 -12.33 -21.91 -25.02
N GLU A 1077 -11.79 -23.12 -24.88
CA GLU A 1077 -12.52 -24.26 -24.30
C GLU A 1077 -12.70 -24.11 -22.79
N TRP A 1078 -13.93 -24.38 -22.32
CA TRP A 1078 -14.32 -24.32 -20.90
C TRP A 1078 -13.51 -25.24 -20.02
#